data_AF-X0GSA2-F1
#
_entry.id   AF-X0GSA2-F1
#
_cell.length_a   1.000
_cell.length_b   1.000
_cell.length_c   1.000
_cell.angle_alpha   90.00
_cell.angle_beta   90.00
_cell.angle_gamma   90.00
#
_symmetry.space_group_name_H-M   'P 1'
#
loop_
_entity.id
_entity.type
_entity.pdbx_description
1 polymer ?
#
loop_
_entity_poly.entity_id
_entity_poly.type
_entity_poly.pdbx_seq_one_letter_code
_entity_poly.pdbx_strand_id
1 'polypeptide(L)'
;MSEQNQPLQREEPKARPYKAALPNAALPNAATQYLHLTAEPGPILAPKAPTGTESGLPILPSLEEPSRLNDESPSELHAGQSGRPKSLRPFILSIMAFKHGRKFSKTTSAHRKRRLSSAAEKEGQFGPALTRLYLGISAAFSNDQTALIALAINDGVYLTDFSVKHFDLNDSQATGRDVIAEYVLKEVEDYAHNNFAKFIGAGLPATLRSVSKTLCSRLWLDLDIVPIVVLVEKEDEDEEGRKGGRDFWNLKRVDEQADSMVRKCVMHFGPSQAPLLQVGFRGFVQTDVGFRAYLTTLQNYKDTCGTSTWETMMTYAEKLRRNKTRIAFFSSTPQGGGVALMRHALVRFARRIGVDLSWYVPKPLPSALRITKNIHNVLQGVSPPSQRITPEEKKAVIHWITENAYRYWLSESGPLCPVEEGGAHVIIIDDPQMPGLIPLIKRFTPDRPVLYRSHIQIRSDLVARDSSAQADIWEFLWSNIQLADMYISHPIPAFVPHTVPRAKVAYLPATTDWLDGLNKPLRDWDVGYYGSIYNASCHAQKMTELHWPARKYIIQIARLDPSKGIPTVVDSYAEFRRQCEVADIGDTPQLVLCGNQSVDDPDSSIVYDQTLDQIMSVCPELMQDISVMRLDPNDQLLNTLISKAHVVLQLSTSEGFEVKVSEALHAGRPVVATKAGGIPLQVKDSINGFLVEPGDWRAVAHHLMNLFTNDDLYENMSNAARTGVSDEVGTVSNALCWFYLASKWTDLGTEKYGKTALQPNERWVYDMAREEANCPYSADEERLPRCYTEAKNTDSLGSSSLS
;
A
#
# COMPACT_ATOMS: atom_id res chain seq x y z
N MET A 1 -49.76 -8.16 66.53
CA MET A 1 -48.76 -7.80 67.55
C MET A 1 -47.40 -8.21 66.98
N SER A 2 -46.39 -7.36 66.83
CA SER A 2 -46.31 -5.90 66.97
C SER A 2 -44.89 -5.45 66.58
N GLU A 3 -44.75 -4.44 65.72
CA GLU A 3 -43.68 -3.40 65.72
C GLU A 3 -42.20 -3.86 65.52
N GLN A 4 -41.25 -3.07 64.95
CA GLN A 4 -41.20 -1.67 64.51
C GLN A 4 -40.06 -1.43 63.46
N ASN A 5 -40.10 -0.26 62.79
CA ASN A 5 -39.10 0.48 61.97
C ASN A 5 -37.58 0.32 62.30
N GLN A 6 -36.55 0.68 61.49
CA GLN A 6 -36.34 1.29 60.14
C GLN A 6 -34.85 1.12 59.68
N PRO A 7 -34.40 1.55 58.47
CA PRO A 7 -33.03 1.33 57.93
C PRO A 7 -32.04 2.50 58.13
N LEU A 8 -30.76 2.32 57.76
CA LEU A 8 -29.70 3.35 57.85
C LEU A 8 -28.70 3.36 56.67
N GLN A 9 -28.07 4.53 56.43
CA GLN A 9 -27.22 4.88 55.27
C GLN A 9 -25.71 4.97 55.59
N ARG A 10 -24.92 5.28 54.55
CA ARG A 10 -23.45 5.50 54.47
C ARG A 10 -22.86 6.50 55.49
N GLU A 11 -21.56 6.36 55.81
CA GLU A 11 -20.54 7.42 55.60
C GLU A 11 -19.06 6.93 55.76
N GLU A 12 -18.10 7.75 55.33
CA GLU A 12 -16.64 7.46 55.24
C GLU A 12 -15.84 7.80 56.53
N PRO A 13 -14.59 7.29 56.67
CA PRO A 13 -13.60 7.83 57.61
C PRO A 13 -12.51 8.69 56.95
N LYS A 14 -12.32 9.92 57.46
CA LYS A 14 -11.23 10.85 57.12
C LYS A 14 -9.94 10.56 57.91
N ALA A 15 -8.78 10.96 57.38
CA ALA A 15 -7.54 11.10 58.15
C ALA A 15 -6.70 12.34 57.79
N ARG A 16 -6.41 13.15 58.80
CA ARG A 16 -5.42 14.26 58.96
C ARG A 16 -5.33 14.48 60.51
N PRO A 17 -4.30 15.14 61.13
CA PRO A 17 -3.49 16.22 60.52
C PRO A 17 -2.07 16.53 61.11
N TYR A 18 -1.50 17.67 60.64
CA TYR A 18 -0.56 18.64 61.28
C TYR A 18 0.94 18.26 61.56
N LYS A 19 1.95 19.18 61.55
CA LYS A 19 2.34 20.39 60.74
C LYS A 19 3.65 21.04 61.31
N ALA A 20 4.11 22.13 60.68
CA ALA A 20 5.03 23.22 61.16
C ALA A 20 6.54 23.02 60.92
N ALA A 21 7.36 24.05 60.61
CA ALA A 21 7.17 25.48 60.24
C ALA A 21 8.50 26.05 59.64
N LEU A 22 8.51 26.78 58.50
CA LEU A 22 8.61 28.26 58.31
C LEU A 22 9.94 28.94 58.71
N PRO A 23 10.28 30.17 58.23
CA PRO A 23 9.59 31.08 57.27
C PRO A 23 10.45 31.34 55.98
N ASN A 24 10.35 32.36 55.11
CA ASN A 24 9.47 33.55 54.96
C ASN A 24 9.42 34.09 53.49
N ALA A 25 8.66 35.18 53.28
CA ALA A 25 8.81 36.28 52.29
C ALA A 25 8.36 36.14 50.80
N ALA A 26 7.21 36.78 50.55
CA ALA A 26 6.78 37.54 49.34
C ALA A 26 6.26 36.83 48.06
N LEU A 27 5.08 37.31 47.62
CA LEU A 27 4.28 37.03 46.40
C LEU A 27 4.56 38.10 45.30
N PRO A 28 3.97 38.10 44.06
CA PRO A 28 2.83 37.29 43.54
C PRO A 28 2.93 36.72 42.09
N ASN A 29 1.92 35.93 41.71
CA ASN A 29 1.36 35.67 40.35
C ASN A 29 2.28 35.40 39.14
N ALA A 30 2.27 34.14 38.66
CA ALA A 30 2.57 33.79 37.26
C ALA A 30 1.88 32.47 36.83
N ALA A 31 0.64 32.53 36.34
CA ALA A 31 -0.08 31.38 35.76
C ALA A 31 -1.04 31.77 34.62
N THR A 32 -0.78 32.89 33.92
CA THR A 32 -1.62 33.38 32.81
C THR A 32 -0.77 34.06 31.73
N GLN A 33 0.10 33.31 31.04
CA GLN A 33 0.93 33.88 29.97
C GLN A 33 1.50 32.83 28.99
N TYR A 34 0.65 32.18 28.18
CA TYR A 34 1.03 31.58 26.88
C TYR A 34 -0.17 31.54 25.92
N LEU A 35 -0.89 32.66 25.85
CA LEU A 35 -1.99 32.92 24.94
C LEU A 35 -2.10 34.45 24.79
N HIS A 36 -1.37 35.01 23.82
CA HIS A 36 -1.59 36.32 23.16
C HIS A 36 -0.32 36.75 22.40
N LEU A 37 -0.25 36.41 21.11
CA LEU A 37 0.51 37.17 20.11
C LEU A 37 -0.33 37.28 18.84
N THR A 38 -1.44 38.01 18.96
CA THR A 38 -2.20 38.54 17.83
C THR A 38 -1.47 39.75 17.26
N ALA A 39 -0.82 39.59 16.12
CA ALA A 39 -0.32 40.72 15.32
C ALA A 39 -1.24 40.91 14.12
N GLU A 40 -1.91 42.06 14.03
CA GLU A 40 -2.67 42.46 12.84
C GLU A 40 -1.72 42.77 11.67
N PRO A 41 -2.14 42.55 10.41
CA PRO A 41 -1.31 42.82 9.24
C PRO A 41 -1.18 44.33 8.99
N GLY A 42 0.00 44.87 9.24
CA GLY A 42 0.39 46.22 8.78
C GLY A 42 0.44 46.31 7.25
N PRO A 43 0.30 47.52 6.67
CA PRO A 43 0.16 47.70 5.23
C PRO A 43 1.44 47.37 4.45
N ILE A 44 1.26 46.76 3.29
CA ILE A 44 2.35 46.33 2.39
C ILE A 44 3.01 47.58 1.76
N LEU A 45 4.29 47.81 2.08
CA LEU A 45 5.13 48.77 1.38
C LEU A 45 5.84 48.08 0.21
N ALA A 46 5.66 48.62 -1.00
CA ALA A 46 6.33 48.12 -2.20
C ALA A 46 7.86 48.38 -2.14
N PRO A 47 8.71 47.45 -2.61
CA PRO A 47 10.16 47.61 -2.53
C PRO A 47 10.67 48.66 -3.54
N LYS A 48 11.28 49.74 -3.02
CA LYS A 48 12.22 50.56 -3.79
C LYS A 48 13.58 49.89 -3.80
N ALA A 49 14.19 49.74 -4.97
CA ALA A 49 15.57 49.32 -5.10
C ALA A 49 16.54 50.43 -4.64
N PRO A 50 17.63 50.10 -3.93
CA PRO A 50 18.78 50.97 -3.79
C PRO A 50 20.07 50.37 -4.39
N THR A 51 20.83 51.25 -5.02
CA THR A 51 22.25 51.15 -5.37
C THR A 51 23.12 50.72 -4.17
N GLY A 52 24.13 49.87 -4.40
CA GLY A 52 25.03 49.41 -3.33
C GLY A 52 26.31 50.23 -3.19
N THR A 53 27.06 49.97 -2.10
CA THR A 53 28.54 49.79 -2.07
C THR A 53 28.98 49.21 -0.72
N GLU A 54 29.84 48.20 -0.78
CA GLU A 54 30.81 47.68 0.22
C GLU A 54 30.69 47.99 1.73
N SER A 55 30.59 46.93 2.54
CA SER A 55 31.63 46.54 3.53
C SER A 55 31.25 45.20 4.22
N GLY A 56 32.26 44.40 4.57
CA GLY A 56 32.08 42.95 4.77
C GLY A 56 31.76 42.46 6.19
N LEU A 57 31.08 41.31 6.24
CA LEU A 57 30.98 40.38 7.38
C LEU A 57 31.11 38.93 6.82
N PRO A 58 31.57 37.95 7.62
CA PRO A 58 32.07 36.68 7.09
C PRO A 58 30.97 35.81 6.46
N ILE A 59 31.28 35.27 5.28
CA ILE A 59 30.46 34.31 4.56
C ILE A 59 30.47 32.99 5.35
N LEU A 60 29.33 32.65 5.96
CA LEU A 60 29.04 31.28 6.38
C LEU A 60 29.02 30.38 5.13
N PRO A 61 29.66 29.19 5.15
CA PRO A 61 29.59 28.28 4.01
C PRO A 61 28.12 27.94 3.72
N SER A 62 27.74 28.00 2.45
CA SER A 62 26.52 27.37 1.99
C SER A 62 26.59 25.88 2.35
N LEU A 63 25.68 25.43 3.20
CA LEU A 63 25.37 24.00 3.31
C LEU A 63 24.73 23.61 1.98
N GLU A 64 25.57 23.12 1.06
CA GLU A 64 25.12 22.55 -0.20
C GLU A 64 24.10 21.43 0.10
N GLU A 65 23.07 21.31 -0.75
CA GLU A 65 22.21 20.12 -0.72
C GLU A 65 23.13 18.89 -0.79
N PRO A 66 22.84 17.77 -0.09
CA PRO A 66 23.40 16.49 -0.50
C PRO A 66 23.03 16.35 -1.97
N SER A 67 24.05 16.41 -2.84
CA SER A 67 23.87 16.80 -4.23
C SER A 67 22.70 16.07 -4.85
N ARG A 68 21.94 16.77 -5.72
CA ARG A 68 21.13 16.08 -6.74
C ARG A 68 22.10 15.23 -7.56
N LEU A 69 22.34 14.01 -7.09
CA LEU A 69 22.99 12.98 -7.86
C LEU A 69 22.13 12.87 -9.10
N ASN A 70 22.75 13.12 -10.24
CA ASN A 70 22.17 12.79 -11.52
C ASN A 70 22.02 11.26 -11.53
N ASP A 71 20.92 10.77 -10.97
CA ASP A 71 20.31 9.49 -11.30
C ASP A 71 20.12 9.57 -12.82
N GLU A 72 21.08 9.00 -13.55
CA GLU A 72 21.07 9.01 -15.01
C GLU A 72 19.70 8.51 -15.47
N SER A 73 19.06 9.27 -16.35
CA SER A 73 17.90 8.79 -17.09
C SER A 73 18.21 7.41 -17.65
N PRO A 74 17.30 6.43 -17.62
CA PRO A 74 17.59 5.08 -18.13
C PRO A 74 17.88 5.02 -19.65
N SER A 75 17.82 6.15 -20.35
CA SER A 75 18.47 6.39 -21.65
C SER A 75 19.94 6.78 -21.47
N GLU A 76 20.84 6.00 -22.10
CA GLU A 76 22.30 6.24 -22.26
C GLU A 76 23.26 5.71 -21.17
N LEU A 77 22.90 4.60 -20.52
CA LEU A 77 23.93 3.63 -20.14
C LEU A 77 24.55 3.04 -21.43
N HIS A 78 25.63 3.67 -21.91
CA HIS A 78 26.35 3.25 -23.11
C HIS A 78 26.74 1.77 -23.04
N ALA A 79 26.13 0.96 -23.91
CA ALA A 79 26.59 -0.39 -24.21
C ALA A 79 28.02 -0.32 -24.80
N GLY A 80 29.04 -0.50 -23.96
CA GLY A 80 30.44 -0.40 -24.39
C GLY A 80 31.49 -0.20 -23.29
N GLN A 81 31.13 0.27 -22.09
CA GLN A 81 32.13 0.37 -21.01
C GLN A 81 32.24 -0.93 -20.21
N SER A 82 33.42 -1.54 -20.26
CA SER A 82 33.68 -2.87 -19.71
C SER A 82 33.49 -2.95 -18.20
N GLY A 83 32.64 -3.87 -17.74
CA GLY A 83 32.50 -4.27 -16.33
C GLY A 83 33.71 -5.04 -15.77
N ARG A 84 34.94 -4.61 -16.07
CA ARG A 84 36.16 -5.19 -15.50
C ARG A 84 36.31 -4.78 -14.03
N PRO A 85 36.67 -5.70 -13.13
CA PRO A 85 36.88 -5.37 -11.72
C PRO A 85 38.03 -4.37 -11.57
N LYS A 86 37.76 -3.20 -10.96
CA LYS A 86 38.78 -2.17 -10.67
C LYS A 86 39.88 -2.65 -9.71
N SER A 87 39.64 -3.75 -9.00
CA SER A 87 40.59 -4.44 -8.12
C SER A 87 40.27 -5.93 -8.07
N LEU A 88 41.27 -6.79 -8.32
CA LEU A 88 41.19 -8.24 -8.11
C LEU A 88 41.43 -8.64 -6.64
N ARG A 89 41.72 -7.68 -5.75
CA ARG A 89 42.12 -7.95 -4.36
C ARG A 89 41.07 -8.73 -3.55
N PRO A 90 39.76 -8.40 -3.57
CA PRO A 90 38.75 -9.20 -2.87
C PRO A 90 38.72 -10.65 -3.36
N PHE A 91 38.87 -10.87 -4.66
CA PHE A 91 38.89 -12.19 -5.28
C PHE A 91 40.12 -13.00 -4.84
N ILE A 92 41.32 -12.44 -4.98
CA ILE A 92 42.59 -13.10 -4.62
C ILE A 92 42.62 -13.48 -3.13
N LEU A 93 42.30 -12.54 -2.23
CA LEU A 93 42.27 -12.80 -0.79
C LEU A 93 41.25 -13.90 -0.42
N SER A 94 40.14 -13.96 -1.13
CA SER A 94 39.10 -14.96 -0.90
C SER A 94 39.47 -16.34 -1.45
N ILE A 95 40.18 -16.45 -2.58
CA ILE A 95 40.77 -17.72 -3.05
C ILE A 95 41.82 -18.23 -2.06
N MET A 96 42.68 -17.34 -1.55
CA MET A 96 43.71 -17.72 -0.57
C MET A 96 43.09 -18.27 0.73
N ALA A 97 42.00 -17.67 1.21
CA ALA A 97 41.28 -18.13 2.40
C ALA A 97 40.42 -19.38 2.17
N PHE A 98 39.77 -19.49 1.01
CA PHE A 98 38.74 -20.50 0.73
C PHE A 98 39.05 -21.28 -0.56
N LYS A 99 40.25 -21.87 -0.67
CA LYS A 99 40.72 -22.57 -1.89
C LYS A 99 39.74 -23.62 -2.46
N HIS A 100 38.95 -24.28 -1.60
CA HIS A 100 37.94 -25.28 -1.99
C HIS A 100 36.49 -24.81 -1.71
N GLY A 101 36.30 -23.50 -1.50
CA GLY A 101 35.08 -22.92 -0.94
C GLY A 101 34.89 -23.22 0.56
N ARG A 102 33.77 -22.75 1.10
CA ARG A 102 33.26 -23.07 2.45
C ARG A 102 31.74 -23.24 2.37
N LYS A 103 31.21 -24.34 2.90
CA LYS A 103 29.76 -24.55 3.04
C LYS A 103 29.25 -23.99 4.38
N PHE A 104 27.94 -23.84 4.49
CA PHE A 104 27.28 -23.70 5.78
C PHE A 104 27.65 -24.86 6.71
N SER A 105 27.70 -24.56 8.01
CA SER A 105 28.19 -25.43 9.09
C SER A 105 27.25 -25.48 10.30
N LYS A 106 26.34 -24.51 10.45
CA LYS A 106 25.33 -24.46 11.49
C LYS A 106 24.25 -25.50 11.22
N THR A 107 24.00 -26.36 12.19
CA THR A 107 22.95 -27.38 12.15
C THR A 107 21.89 -27.12 13.23
N THR A 108 20.63 -27.34 12.90
CA THR A 108 19.53 -27.25 13.87
C THR A 108 19.46 -28.51 14.72
N SER A 109 19.16 -28.33 16.03
CA SER A 109 19.01 -29.43 16.99
C SER A 109 18.05 -30.52 16.48
N ALA A 110 18.49 -31.78 16.53
CA ALA A 110 17.71 -32.94 16.10
C ALA A 110 16.37 -33.07 16.85
N HIS A 111 16.33 -32.69 18.14
CA HIS A 111 15.09 -32.64 18.92
C HIS A 111 14.14 -31.53 18.44
N ARG A 112 14.67 -30.35 18.09
CA ARG A 112 13.87 -29.24 17.52
C ARG A 112 13.31 -29.64 16.16
N LYS A 113 14.14 -30.23 15.28
CA LYS A 113 13.71 -30.75 13.96
C LYS A 113 12.57 -31.76 14.09
N ARG A 114 12.71 -32.77 14.95
CA ARG A 114 11.64 -33.77 15.19
C ARG A 114 10.35 -33.14 15.72
N ARG A 115 10.43 -32.16 16.64
CA ARG A 115 9.24 -31.46 17.16
C ARG A 115 8.53 -30.65 16.08
N LEU A 116 9.27 -29.87 15.28
CA LEU A 116 8.68 -29.05 14.22
C LEU A 116 8.11 -29.90 13.07
N SER A 117 8.75 -31.02 12.72
CA SER A 117 8.16 -32.00 11.80
C SER A 117 6.87 -32.61 12.36
N SER A 118 6.85 -33.05 13.62
CA SER A 118 5.62 -33.59 14.23
C SER A 118 4.52 -32.53 14.40
N ALA A 119 4.86 -31.25 14.52
CA ALA A 119 3.88 -30.16 14.52
C ALA A 119 3.28 -30.00 13.12
N ALA A 120 4.11 -29.96 12.07
CA ALA A 120 3.66 -29.90 10.67
C ALA A 120 2.70 -31.04 10.30
N GLU A 121 2.95 -32.25 10.83
CA GLU A 121 2.14 -33.44 10.61
C GLU A 121 0.80 -33.43 11.36
N LYS A 122 0.70 -32.74 12.51
CA LYS A 122 -0.48 -32.79 13.41
C LYS A 122 -1.33 -31.52 13.42
N GLU A 123 -0.67 -30.37 13.37
CA GLU A 123 -1.25 -29.02 13.44
C GLU A 123 -1.38 -28.41 12.03
N GLY A 124 -0.96 -29.13 10.99
CA GLY A 124 -0.95 -28.65 9.61
C GLY A 124 0.20 -27.70 9.30
N GLN A 125 0.15 -27.09 8.11
CA GLN A 125 1.22 -26.20 7.63
C GLN A 125 1.35 -24.91 8.48
N PHE A 126 0.33 -24.53 9.25
CA PHE A 126 0.33 -23.34 10.10
C PHE A 126 0.97 -23.56 11.49
N GLY A 127 1.19 -24.79 11.95
CA GLY A 127 1.79 -25.07 13.26
C GLY A 127 3.29 -24.70 13.41
N PRO A 128 4.18 -25.04 12.45
CA PRO A 128 5.62 -24.85 12.61
C PRO A 128 6.10 -23.38 12.63
N ALA A 129 6.39 -22.86 13.82
CA ALA A 129 7.04 -21.55 13.97
C ALA A 129 8.48 -21.54 13.43
N LEU A 130 8.71 -20.77 12.35
CA LEU A 130 10.03 -20.65 11.72
C LEU A 130 10.91 -19.56 12.36
N THR A 131 12.22 -19.79 12.31
CA THR A 131 13.24 -18.84 12.77
C THR A 131 13.44 -17.73 11.73
N ARG A 132 13.16 -16.48 12.09
CA ARG A 132 13.43 -15.32 11.22
C ARG A 132 14.94 -15.10 11.06
N LEU A 133 15.41 -14.88 9.84
CA LEU A 133 16.80 -14.61 9.49
C LEU A 133 16.88 -13.52 8.40
N TYR A 134 18.09 -12.98 8.22
CA TYR A 134 18.44 -12.08 7.12
C TYR A 134 19.64 -12.63 6.35
N LEU A 135 19.71 -12.29 5.08
CA LEU A 135 20.74 -12.73 4.14
C LEU A 135 21.61 -11.55 3.69
N GLY A 136 22.90 -11.81 3.50
CA GLY A 136 23.83 -10.91 2.84
C GLY A 136 24.48 -11.63 1.68
N ILE A 137 24.49 -11.01 0.51
CA ILE A 137 25.00 -11.59 -0.73
C ILE A 137 26.08 -10.66 -1.25
N SER A 138 27.28 -11.18 -1.50
CA SER A 138 28.29 -10.48 -2.29
C SER A 138 28.91 -11.41 -3.31
N ALA A 139 29.47 -10.83 -4.37
CA ALA A 139 30.29 -11.55 -5.33
C ALA A 139 31.54 -10.76 -5.71
N ALA A 140 32.65 -11.48 -5.87
CA ALA A 140 33.89 -10.98 -6.44
C ALA A 140 34.17 -11.69 -7.76
N PHE A 141 34.57 -10.94 -8.78
CA PHE A 141 34.74 -11.43 -10.15
C PHE A 141 36.21 -11.38 -10.57
N SER A 142 36.62 -12.36 -11.38
CA SER A 142 37.94 -12.47 -12.00
C SER A 142 37.90 -12.10 -13.48
N ASN A 143 39.07 -11.83 -14.06
CA ASN A 143 39.22 -11.57 -15.48
C ASN A 143 39.09 -12.83 -16.36
N ASP A 144 39.19 -14.03 -15.78
CA ASP A 144 39.08 -15.34 -16.44
C ASP A 144 37.64 -15.91 -16.45
N GLN A 145 36.64 -15.07 -16.18
CA GLN A 145 35.24 -15.44 -15.98
C GLN A 145 34.94 -16.26 -14.71
N THR A 146 35.87 -16.43 -13.78
CA THR A 146 35.56 -17.00 -12.46
C THR A 146 34.83 -15.98 -11.56
N ALA A 147 33.79 -16.41 -10.85
CA ALA A 147 33.14 -15.66 -9.78
C ALA A 147 33.27 -16.39 -8.44
N LEU A 148 33.45 -15.62 -7.36
CA LEU A 148 33.26 -16.08 -6.00
C LEU A 148 31.98 -15.47 -5.45
N ILE A 149 31.04 -16.29 -5.01
CA ILE A 149 29.78 -15.85 -4.38
C ILE A 149 29.86 -16.20 -2.90
N ALA A 150 29.54 -15.23 -2.04
CA ALA A 150 29.38 -15.45 -0.60
C ALA A 150 27.98 -15.11 -0.12
N LEU A 151 27.49 -15.94 0.80
CA LEU A 151 26.22 -15.80 1.48
C LEU A 151 26.49 -15.69 2.99
N ALA A 152 26.03 -14.63 3.63
CA ALA A 152 26.14 -14.40 5.07
C ALA A 152 24.76 -14.44 5.72
N ILE A 153 24.60 -15.13 6.85
CA ILE A 153 23.30 -15.37 7.49
C ILE A 153 23.30 -14.74 8.88
N ASN A 154 22.40 -13.78 9.10
CA ASN A 154 22.28 -13.00 10.32
C ASN A 154 20.91 -13.24 10.99
N ASP A 155 20.84 -13.20 12.32
CA ASP A 155 19.58 -13.39 13.09
C ASP A 155 18.85 -12.08 13.43
N GLY A 156 19.29 -10.96 12.85
CA GLY A 156 18.90 -9.60 13.20
C GLY A 156 19.93 -8.89 14.08
N VAL A 157 20.87 -9.61 14.69
CA VAL A 157 21.93 -9.04 15.53
C VAL A 157 23.31 -9.55 15.11
N TYR A 158 23.51 -10.87 15.07
CA TYR A 158 24.82 -11.49 14.89
C TYR A 158 24.91 -12.28 13.57
N LEU A 159 26.11 -12.32 12.99
CA LEU A 159 26.45 -13.29 11.96
C LEU A 159 26.42 -14.70 12.57
N THR A 160 25.58 -15.57 12.03
CA THR A 160 25.34 -16.91 12.58
C THR A 160 25.92 -18.05 11.74
N ASP A 161 26.06 -17.85 10.44
CA ASP A 161 26.82 -18.71 9.53
C ASP A 161 27.10 -17.96 8.22
N PHE A 162 27.91 -18.55 7.34
CA PHE A 162 28.12 -18.07 5.98
C PHE A 162 28.45 -19.23 5.03
N SER A 163 28.56 -18.95 3.73
CA SER A 163 29.15 -19.85 2.74
C SER A 163 29.92 -19.04 1.68
N VAL A 164 30.87 -19.69 1.00
CA VAL A 164 31.66 -19.11 -0.10
C VAL A 164 31.85 -20.19 -1.15
N LYS A 165 31.46 -19.93 -2.40
CA LYS A 165 31.57 -20.90 -3.50
C LYS A 165 32.17 -20.26 -4.76
N HIS A 166 32.94 -21.08 -5.46
CA HIS A 166 33.57 -20.75 -6.75
C HIS A 166 32.63 -21.14 -7.89
N PHE A 167 32.55 -20.28 -8.89
CA PHE A 167 31.74 -20.44 -10.10
C PHE A 167 32.57 -20.13 -11.33
N ASP A 168 32.50 -20.99 -12.32
CA ASP A 168 32.90 -20.64 -13.68
C ASP A 168 31.67 -20.02 -14.39
N LEU A 169 31.81 -18.80 -14.92
CA LEU A 169 30.72 -18.12 -15.64
C LEU A 169 30.67 -18.45 -17.14
N ASN A 170 31.61 -19.23 -17.68
CA ASN A 170 31.62 -19.60 -19.11
C ASN A 170 30.32 -20.34 -19.51
N ASP A 171 29.76 -21.17 -18.62
CA ASP A 171 28.47 -21.87 -18.83
C ASP A 171 27.25 -20.92 -18.83
N SER A 172 27.35 -19.75 -18.19
CA SER A 172 26.25 -18.78 -18.11
C SER A 172 25.99 -18.11 -19.46
N GLN A 173 27.06 -17.81 -20.21
CA GLN A 173 26.94 -17.19 -21.54
C GLN A 173 26.34 -18.16 -22.58
N ALA A 174 26.58 -19.46 -22.43
CA ALA A 174 26.06 -20.49 -23.34
C ALA A 174 24.57 -20.83 -23.13
N THR A 175 24.04 -20.62 -21.91
CA THR A 175 22.70 -21.06 -21.52
C THR A 175 21.65 -19.94 -21.45
N GLY A 176 22.08 -18.68 -21.40
CA GLY A 176 21.18 -17.52 -21.23
C GLY A 176 20.50 -17.45 -19.86
N ARG A 177 20.91 -18.30 -18.90
CA ARG A 177 20.34 -18.38 -17.54
C ARG A 177 21.14 -17.55 -16.55
N ASP A 178 20.44 -16.98 -15.58
CA ASP A 178 21.03 -16.26 -14.45
C ASP A 178 21.52 -17.26 -13.40
N VAL A 179 22.67 -17.91 -13.68
CA VAL A 179 23.24 -18.99 -12.85
C VAL A 179 23.56 -18.53 -11.42
N ILE A 180 23.81 -17.23 -11.24
CA ILE A 180 24.01 -16.61 -9.92
C ILE A 180 22.69 -16.66 -9.14
N ALA A 181 21.58 -16.23 -9.75
CA ALA A 181 20.27 -16.31 -9.13
C ALA A 181 19.88 -17.77 -8.80
N GLU A 182 20.04 -18.69 -9.76
CA GLU A 182 19.72 -20.13 -9.54
C GLU A 182 20.50 -20.73 -8.36
N TYR A 183 21.79 -20.44 -8.26
CA TYR A 183 22.61 -20.89 -7.13
C TYR A 183 22.15 -20.30 -5.79
N VAL A 184 22.01 -18.97 -5.73
CA VAL A 184 21.68 -18.28 -4.48
C VAL A 184 20.32 -18.76 -3.98
N LEU A 185 19.32 -18.83 -4.85
CA LEU A 185 17.99 -19.30 -4.47
C LEU A 185 18.02 -20.71 -3.89
N LYS A 186 18.73 -21.64 -4.56
CA LYS A 186 18.82 -23.02 -4.11
C LYS A 186 19.48 -23.15 -2.74
N GLU A 187 20.64 -22.53 -2.50
CA GLU A 187 21.31 -22.64 -1.19
C GLU A 187 20.51 -21.99 -0.07
N VAL A 188 19.79 -20.90 -0.35
CA VAL A 188 18.93 -20.20 0.61
C VAL A 188 17.72 -21.05 0.97
N GLU A 189 17.10 -21.71 -0.01
CA GLU A 189 16.00 -22.65 0.20
C GLU A 189 16.46 -23.93 0.94
N ASP A 190 17.57 -24.53 0.52
CA ASP A 190 18.19 -25.68 1.19
C ASP A 190 18.53 -25.33 2.65
N TYR A 191 19.08 -24.15 2.93
CA TYR A 191 19.36 -23.69 4.29
C TYR A 191 18.07 -23.44 5.10
N ALA A 192 17.08 -22.80 4.51
CA ALA A 192 15.80 -22.47 5.14
C ALA A 192 15.05 -23.72 5.61
N HIS A 193 14.91 -24.72 4.72
CA HIS A 193 14.29 -26.00 5.04
C HIS A 193 15.08 -26.81 6.07
N ASN A 194 16.41 -26.86 5.95
CA ASN A 194 17.24 -27.63 6.89
C ASN A 194 17.26 -27.03 8.31
N ASN A 195 17.03 -25.72 8.45
CA ASN A 195 17.09 -25.01 9.72
C ASN A 195 15.75 -24.48 10.25
N PHE A 196 14.63 -24.81 9.59
CA PHE A 196 13.30 -24.27 9.91
C PHE A 196 13.34 -22.75 10.05
N ALA A 197 13.75 -22.09 8.97
CA ALA A 197 13.96 -20.66 8.93
C ALA A 197 13.19 -19.98 7.78
N LYS A 198 12.92 -18.69 7.99
CA LYS A 198 12.37 -17.77 7.00
C LYS A 198 13.31 -16.58 6.88
N PHE A 199 13.81 -16.34 5.68
CA PHE A 199 14.56 -15.12 5.38
C PHE A 199 13.57 -13.97 5.12
N ILE A 200 13.79 -12.84 5.77
CA ILE A 200 12.93 -11.64 5.66
C ILE A 200 13.46 -10.68 4.59
N GLY A 201 14.76 -10.40 4.65
CA GLY A 201 15.44 -9.50 3.71
C GLY A 201 16.81 -10.02 3.29
N ALA A 202 17.23 -9.62 2.08
CA ALA A 202 18.53 -9.93 1.51
C ALA A 202 19.26 -8.65 1.08
N GLY A 203 20.38 -8.35 1.72
CA GLY A 203 21.27 -7.26 1.32
C GLY A 203 22.19 -7.69 0.20
N LEU A 204 22.35 -6.85 -0.84
CA LEU A 204 23.33 -7.08 -1.91
C LEU A 204 23.89 -5.76 -2.48
N PRO A 205 25.12 -5.73 -3.01
CA PRO A 205 25.68 -4.52 -3.60
C PRO A 205 25.07 -4.25 -4.98
N ALA A 206 24.96 -2.98 -5.36
CA ALA A 206 24.46 -2.58 -6.68
C ALA A 206 25.22 -3.23 -7.86
N THR A 207 26.52 -3.52 -7.68
CA THR A 207 27.36 -4.22 -8.66
C THR A 207 26.95 -5.68 -8.89
N LEU A 208 26.39 -6.36 -7.88
CA LEU A 208 25.89 -7.72 -8.06
C LEU A 208 24.57 -7.71 -8.85
N ARG A 209 23.68 -6.74 -8.58
CA ARG A 209 22.43 -6.56 -9.33
C ARG A 209 22.67 -6.27 -10.82
N SER A 210 23.74 -5.54 -11.18
CA SER A 210 24.03 -5.28 -12.60
C SER A 210 24.52 -6.52 -13.37
N VAL A 211 25.13 -7.48 -12.67
CA VAL A 211 25.55 -8.78 -13.24
C VAL A 211 24.39 -9.78 -13.25
N SER A 212 23.72 -9.95 -12.12
CA SER A 212 22.60 -10.89 -11.94
C SER A 212 21.27 -10.14 -11.97
N LYS A 213 20.73 -9.99 -13.18
CA LYS A 213 19.56 -9.12 -13.46
C LYS A 213 18.26 -9.64 -12.84
N THR A 214 18.15 -10.95 -12.59
CA THR A 214 16.91 -11.57 -12.08
C THR A 214 16.95 -11.91 -10.59
N LEU A 215 18.14 -11.93 -9.96
CA LEU A 215 18.29 -12.33 -8.55
C LEU A 215 17.36 -11.56 -7.61
N CYS A 216 17.24 -10.24 -7.76
CA CYS A 216 16.37 -9.45 -6.88
C CYS A 216 14.89 -9.86 -7.02
N SER A 217 14.37 -9.93 -8.25
CA SER A 217 12.97 -10.30 -8.47
C SER A 217 12.68 -11.74 -8.09
N ARG A 218 13.63 -12.65 -8.26
CA ARG A 218 13.48 -14.06 -7.88
C ARG A 218 13.58 -14.28 -6.37
N LEU A 219 14.40 -13.50 -5.65
CA LEU A 219 14.36 -13.48 -4.18
C LEU A 219 12.97 -13.07 -3.68
N TRP A 220 12.32 -12.09 -4.32
CA TRP A 220 11.01 -11.59 -3.93
C TRP A 220 9.84 -12.50 -4.34
N LEU A 221 9.78 -12.91 -5.60
CA LEU A 221 8.67 -13.69 -6.17
C LEU A 221 8.80 -15.18 -5.83
N ASP A 222 9.98 -15.77 -5.98
CA ASP A 222 10.19 -17.21 -5.77
C ASP A 222 10.34 -17.54 -4.28
N LEU A 223 11.08 -16.72 -3.49
CA LEU A 223 11.42 -17.02 -2.08
C LEU A 223 10.77 -16.11 -1.03
N ASP A 224 10.05 -15.07 -1.45
CA ASP A 224 9.44 -14.08 -0.55
C ASP A 224 10.47 -13.45 0.43
N ILE A 225 11.59 -12.98 -0.12
CA ILE A 225 12.66 -12.29 0.58
C ILE A 225 12.80 -10.89 -0.04
N VAL A 226 12.76 -9.83 0.77
CA VAL A 226 12.87 -8.45 0.27
C VAL A 226 14.33 -8.12 -0.12
N PRO A 227 14.65 -7.87 -1.40
CA PRO A 227 16.02 -7.62 -1.87
C PRO A 227 16.42 -6.15 -1.70
N ILE A 228 17.22 -5.83 -0.68
CA ILE A 228 17.73 -4.49 -0.42
C ILE A 228 19.08 -4.28 -1.15
N VAL A 229 19.05 -3.47 -2.20
CA VAL A 229 20.26 -3.09 -2.93
C VAL A 229 20.96 -1.94 -2.21
N VAL A 230 22.14 -2.23 -1.70
CA VAL A 230 22.99 -1.30 -0.98
C VAL A 230 23.93 -0.63 -1.98
N LEU A 231 23.96 0.70 -1.94
CA LEU A 231 25.00 1.47 -2.63
C LEU A 231 26.30 1.32 -1.85
N VAL A 232 27.35 0.91 -2.55
CA VAL A 232 28.70 0.86 -2.01
C VAL A 232 29.27 2.28 -2.09
N GLU A 233 28.96 3.06 -1.06
CA GLU A 233 29.60 4.36 -0.84
C GLU A 233 31.11 4.19 -0.68
N LYS A 234 31.87 5.15 -1.20
CA LYS A 234 33.21 5.40 -0.68
C LYS A 234 33.00 6.03 0.70
N GLU A 235 33.51 5.37 1.74
CA GLU A 235 33.50 5.91 3.10
C GLU A 235 34.52 7.08 3.15
N ASP A 236 34.07 8.27 2.73
CA ASP A 236 34.82 9.53 2.71
C ASP A 236 34.02 10.60 3.48
N GLU A 237 34.12 10.56 4.82
CA GLU A 237 34.19 11.74 5.71
C GLU A 237 34.45 11.28 7.16
N ASP A 238 35.73 10.98 7.46
CA ASP A 238 36.19 10.99 8.85
C ASP A 238 36.04 12.43 9.40
N GLU A 239 35.52 12.60 10.62
CA GLU A 239 35.35 13.91 11.29
C GLU A 239 36.67 14.73 11.42
N GLU A 240 37.83 14.12 11.16
CA GLU A 240 39.15 14.77 11.14
C GLU A 240 39.60 15.28 9.75
N GLY A 241 38.77 15.21 8.70
CA GLY A 241 39.02 15.86 7.40
C GLY A 241 40.25 15.36 6.62
N ARG A 242 40.76 14.16 6.92
CA ARG A 242 41.92 13.57 6.21
C ARG A 242 41.53 13.09 4.81
N LYS A 243 41.69 13.95 3.81
CA LYS A 243 41.61 13.61 2.38
C LYS A 243 42.58 12.49 2.02
N GLY A 244 42.08 11.26 2.00
CA GLY A 244 42.86 10.05 1.77
C GLY A 244 41.98 8.84 1.51
N GLY A 245 40.97 8.99 0.64
CA GLY A 245 39.90 8.02 0.42
C GLY A 245 40.41 6.60 0.18
N ARG A 246 40.27 5.77 1.22
CA ARG A 246 40.55 4.35 1.16
C ARG A 246 39.28 3.65 0.72
N ASP A 247 39.36 2.95 -0.40
CA ASP A 247 38.29 2.08 -0.87
C ASP A 247 38.21 0.83 0.04
N PHE A 248 37.62 1.00 1.23
CA PHE A 248 37.44 -0.05 2.23
C PHE A 248 36.61 -1.22 1.72
N TRP A 249 35.76 -1.01 0.72
CA TRP A 249 35.01 -2.09 0.06
C TRP A 249 35.95 -3.05 -0.68
N ASN A 250 36.88 -2.52 -1.47
CA ASN A 250 37.86 -3.31 -2.22
C ASN A 250 39.03 -3.84 -1.38
N LEU A 251 39.06 -3.53 -0.07
CA LEU A 251 39.95 -4.16 0.91
C LEU A 251 39.35 -5.42 1.56
N LYS A 252 38.02 -5.48 1.72
CA LYS A 252 37.28 -6.59 2.35
C LYS A 252 37.31 -7.85 1.48
N ARG A 253 37.35 -9.03 2.09
CA ARG A 253 37.07 -10.31 1.40
C ARG A 253 35.59 -10.42 1.06
N VAL A 254 35.23 -11.36 0.18
CA VAL A 254 33.83 -11.51 -0.28
C VAL A 254 32.87 -11.95 0.84
N ASP A 255 33.36 -12.71 1.83
CA ASP A 255 32.62 -13.06 3.06
C ASP A 255 32.35 -11.83 3.96
N GLU A 256 33.35 -10.97 4.13
CA GLU A 256 33.24 -9.72 4.91
C GLU A 256 32.34 -8.69 4.20
N GLN A 257 32.35 -8.67 2.87
CA GLN A 257 31.41 -7.90 2.07
C GLN A 257 29.97 -8.42 2.26
N ALA A 258 29.74 -9.74 2.21
CA ALA A 258 28.43 -10.33 2.44
C ALA A 258 27.89 -10.03 3.86
N ASP A 259 28.72 -10.15 4.89
CA ASP A 259 28.36 -9.69 6.26
C ASP A 259 28.01 -8.20 6.31
N SER A 260 28.80 -7.35 5.64
CA SER A 260 28.51 -5.92 5.55
C SER A 260 27.19 -5.63 4.82
N MET A 261 26.76 -6.48 3.88
CA MET A 261 25.48 -6.34 3.19
C MET A 261 24.30 -6.73 4.08
N VAL A 262 24.39 -7.84 4.83
CA VAL A 262 23.29 -8.22 5.73
C VAL A 262 23.12 -7.22 6.87
N ARG A 263 24.21 -6.71 7.45
CA ARG A 263 24.12 -5.68 8.49
C ARG A 263 23.50 -4.38 7.98
N LYS A 264 23.87 -3.92 6.78
CA LYS A 264 23.21 -2.76 6.15
C LYS A 264 21.75 -3.05 5.78
N CYS A 265 21.41 -4.28 5.37
CA CYS A 265 20.04 -4.70 5.07
C CYS A 265 19.12 -4.64 6.30
N VAL A 266 19.56 -5.13 7.47
CA VAL A 266 18.74 -5.17 8.70
C VAL A 266 18.27 -3.76 9.11
N MET A 267 19.08 -2.72 8.88
CA MET A 267 18.73 -1.32 9.18
C MET A 267 17.50 -0.79 8.44
N HIS A 268 17.02 -1.50 7.41
CA HIS A 268 15.88 -1.12 6.58
C HIS A 268 14.53 -1.73 7.02
N PHE A 269 14.49 -2.49 8.12
CA PHE A 269 13.29 -3.16 8.63
C PHE A 269 12.91 -2.64 10.02
N GLY A 270 11.61 -2.48 10.26
CA GLY A 270 11.08 -2.06 11.56
C GLY A 270 10.91 -3.23 12.55
N PRO A 271 10.46 -2.96 13.79
CA PRO A 271 10.19 -4.01 14.80
C PRO A 271 9.17 -5.06 14.35
N SER A 272 8.20 -4.67 13.51
CA SER A 272 7.23 -5.57 12.87
C SER A 272 7.81 -6.41 11.72
N GLN A 273 9.10 -6.24 11.40
CA GLN A 273 9.79 -6.83 10.26
C GLN A 273 9.26 -6.38 8.89
N ALA A 274 8.36 -5.39 8.85
CA ALA A 274 8.01 -4.69 7.63
C ALA A 274 9.16 -3.76 7.19
N PRO A 275 9.38 -3.57 5.86
CA PRO A 275 10.32 -2.57 5.36
C PRO A 275 9.93 -1.16 5.83
N LEU A 276 10.92 -0.35 6.25
CA LEU A 276 10.67 0.97 6.80
C LEU A 276 10.19 1.96 5.73
N LEU A 277 9.03 2.56 5.96
CA LEU A 277 8.52 3.67 5.15
C LEU A 277 9.51 4.84 5.15
N GLN A 278 9.82 5.37 3.97
CA GLN A 278 10.69 6.54 3.80
C GLN A 278 9.90 7.71 3.23
N VAL A 279 9.84 8.82 3.98
CA VAL A 279 9.32 10.11 3.52
C VAL A 279 10.46 11.11 3.61
N GLY A 280 10.98 11.49 2.45
CA GLY A 280 12.13 12.37 2.31
C GLY A 280 11.77 13.85 2.49
N PHE A 281 12.72 14.70 2.12
CA PHE A 281 12.52 16.15 2.11
C PHE A 281 11.29 16.54 1.27
N ARG A 282 10.62 17.62 1.68
CA ARG A 282 9.36 18.13 1.09
C ARG A 282 8.17 17.15 1.13
N GLY A 283 8.26 16.09 1.93
CA GLY A 283 7.21 15.06 2.00
C GLY A 283 7.22 14.12 0.81
N PHE A 284 8.32 14.04 0.06
CA PHE A 284 8.48 13.14 -1.08
C PHE A 284 8.48 11.68 -0.60
N VAL A 285 7.53 10.87 -1.07
CA VAL A 285 7.40 9.46 -0.64
C VAL A 285 8.38 8.61 -1.44
N GLN A 286 9.40 8.09 -0.76
CA GLN A 286 10.44 7.29 -1.37
C GLN A 286 10.09 5.80 -1.23
N THR A 287 9.22 5.33 -2.12
CA THR A 287 8.68 3.95 -2.12
C THR A 287 9.81 2.91 -2.15
N ASP A 288 9.50 1.67 -1.76
CA ASP A 288 10.46 0.56 -1.77
C ASP A 288 11.75 0.87 -0.96
N VAL A 289 11.57 1.43 0.24
CA VAL A 289 12.62 1.86 1.19
C VAL A 289 13.68 2.75 0.54
N GLY A 290 13.31 3.96 0.09
CA GLY A 290 14.28 4.85 -0.55
C GLY A 290 14.65 4.39 -1.96
N PHE A 291 13.76 3.67 -2.64
CA PHE A 291 13.99 2.99 -3.93
C PHE A 291 15.11 1.93 -3.90
N ARG A 292 15.40 1.36 -2.72
CA ARG A 292 16.45 0.34 -2.51
C ARG A 292 15.92 -1.10 -2.58
N ALA A 293 14.62 -1.34 -2.40
CA ALA A 293 14.03 -2.67 -2.51
C ALA A 293 13.71 -3.00 -3.98
N TYR A 294 14.49 -3.88 -4.61
CA TYR A 294 14.37 -4.16 -6.05
C TYR A 294 13.43 -5.33 -6.38
N LEU A 295 12.14 -5.19 -6.04
CA LEU A 295 11.15 -6.27 -6.03
C LEU A 295 10.88 -6.96 -7.39
N THR A 296 10.86 -6.23 -8.51
CA THR A 296 10.33 -6.73 -9.79
C THR A 296 11.19 -6.30 -11.00
N THR A 297 10.99 -6.94 -12.15
CA THR A 297 11.52 -6.52 -13.46
C THR A 297 10.40 -6.01 -14.37
N LEU A 298 10.76 -5.36 -15.49
CA LEU A 298 9.78 -4.98 -16.51
C LEU A 298 9.08 -6.19 -17.15
N GLN A 299 9.79 -7.32 -17.29
CA GLN A 299 9.18 -8.55 -17.82
C GLN A 299 8.09 -9.05 -16.87
N ASN A 300 8.32 -9.06 -15.56
CA ASN A 300 7.31 -9.48 -14.60
C ASN A 300 6.02 -8.64 -14.72
N TYR A 301 6.11 -7.32 -14.93
CA TYR A 301 4.92 -6.50 -15.16
C TYR A 301 4.28 -6.77 -16.54
N LYS A 302 5.07 -7.06 -17.58
CA LYS A 302 4.53 -7.47 -18.88
C LYS A 302 3.75 -8.78 -18.79
N ASP A 303 4.17 -9.70 -17.92
CA ASP A 303 3.51 -10.99 -17.69
C ASP A 303 2.20 -10.84 -16.89
N THR A 304 1.85 -9.64 -16.42
CA THR A 304 0.66 -9.37 -15.58
C THR A 304 -0.52 -8.71 -16.30
N CYS A 305 -0.44 -8.51 -17.62
CA CYS A 305 -1.50 -7.93 -18.42
C CYS A 305 -1.46 -8.42 -19.88
N GLY A 306 -2.54 -8.19 -20.62
CA GLY A 306 -2.59 -8.44 -22.06
C GLY A 306 -1.61 -7.60 -22.88
N THR A 307 -1.22 -8.11 -24.04
CA THR A 307 -0.31 -7.44 -24.98
C THR A 307 -0.85 -6.07 -25.42
N SER A 308 -2.16 -5.97 -25.67
CA SER A 308 -2.90 -4.73 -25.96
C SER A 308 -2.67 -3.66 -24.89
N THR A 309 -2.88 -4.00 -23.62
CA THR A 309 -2.63 -3.12 -22.46
C THR A 309 -1.18 -2.68 -22.40
N TRP A 310 -0.24 -3.61 -22.55
CA TRP A 310 1.20 -3.32 -22.48
C TRP A 310 1.66 -2.36 -23.60
N GLU A 311 1.26 -2.61 -24.84
CA GLU A 311 1.67 -1.80 -26.01
C GLU A 311 1.04 -0.39 -25.96
N THR A 312 -0.24 -0.30 -25.56
CA THR A 312 -0.91 0.99 -25.31
C THR A 312 -0.17 1.78 -24.22
N MET A 313 0.17 1.11 -23.10
CA MET A 313 0.88 1.72 -21.98
C MET A 313 2.28 2.21 -22.38
N MET A 314 3.04 1.39 -23.12
CA MET A 314 4.36 1.74 -23.65
C MET A 314 4.31 2.97 -24.56
N THR A 315 3.29 3.08 -25.41
CA THR A 315 3.09 4.23 -26.33
C THR A 315 3.06 5.56 -25.57
N TYR A 316 2.29 5.64 -24.50
CA TYR A 316 2.22 6.86 -23.67
C TYR A 316 3.47 7.04 -22.79
N ALA A 317 4.04 5.96 -22.25
CA ALA A 317 5.28 6.04 -21.47
C ALA A 317 6.47 6.54 -22.32
N GLU A 318 6.60 6.13 -23.57
CA GLU A 318 7.60 6.63 -24.52
C GLU A 318 7.41 8.12 -24.82
N LYS A 319 6.16 8.55 -25.03
CA LYS A 319 5.83 9.96 -25.28
C LYS A 319 6.19 10.85 -24.08
N LEU A 320 5.86 10.43 -22.85
CA LEU A 320 6.22 11.17 -21.63
C LEU A 320 7.74 11.23 -21.42
N ARG A 321 8.46 10.13 -21.64
CA ARG A 321 9.93 10.08 -21.53
C ARG A 321 10.60 11.01 -22.55
N ARG A 322 10.18 10.95 -23.82
CA ARG A 322 10.67 11.83 -24.89
C ARG A 322 10.43 13.30 -24.58
N ASN A 323 9.29 13.63 -23.99
CA ASN A 323 8.92 15.00 -23.61
C ASN A 323 9.46 15.44 -22.25
N LYS A 324 10.14 14.56 -21.49
CA LYS A 324 10.59 14.77 -20.10
C LYS A 324 9.46 15.26 -19.17
N THR A 325 8.24 14.77 -19.41
CA THR A 325 7.04 15.18 -18.67
C THR A 325 7.11 14.68 -17.24
N ARG A 326 6.90 15.60 -16.29
CA ARG A 326 6.95 15.36 -14.84
C ARG A 326 5.55 15.39 -14.23
N ILE A 327 5.20 14.35 -13.50
CA ILE A 327 3.87 14.14 -12.91
C ILE A 327 4.00 14.18 -11.39
N ALA A 328 3.14 14.93 -10.70
CA ALA A 328 3.13 15.00 -9.23
C ALA A 328 1.77 14.65 -8.63
N PHE A 329 1.73 13.62 -7.79
CA PHE A 329 0.59 13.24 -6.96
C PHE A 329 0.69 13.84 -5.56
N PHE A 330 -0.43 14.29 -5.01
CA PHE A 330 -0.54 14.76 -3.63
C PHE A 330 -1.67 14.02 -2.92
N SER A 331 -1.37 13.37 -1.80
CA SER A 331 -2.35 12.70 -0.92
C SER A 331 -2.10 13.08 0.55
N SER A 332 -2.98 12.64 1.45
CA SER A 332 -2.90 12.93 2.90
C SER A 332 -1.91 12.04 3.67
N THR A 333 -1.76 10.77 3.27
CA THR A 333 -0.94 9.77 3.97
C THR A 333 -0.07 8.95 3.01
N PRO A 334 1.18 8.62 3.40
CA PRO A 334 2.10 7.74 2.65
C PRO A 334 1.91 6.24 2.94
N GLN A 335 1.07 5.86 3.90
CA GLN A 335 0.83 4.47 4.32
C GLN A 335 -0.60 4.28 4.84
N GLY A 336 -1.17 3.09 4.61
CA GLY A 336 -2.53 2.75 5.03
C GLY A 336 -3.60 3.16 4.03
N GLY A 337 -4.68 2.37 3.96
CA GLY A 337 -5.76 2.55 3.00
C GLY A 337 -5.39 2.17 1.55
N GLY A 338 -6.40 2.03 0.70
CA GLY A 338 -6.22 1.60 -0.70
C GLY A 338 -5.42 2.59 -1.54
N VAL A 339 -5.55 3.90 -1.30
CA VAL A 339 -4.85 4.93 -2.07
C VAL A 339 -3.34 4.83 -1.91
N ALA A 340 -2.83 4.65 -0.69
CA ALA A 340 -1.39 4.52 -0.47
C ALA A 340 -0.81 3.28 -1.17
N LEU A 341 -1.50 2.14 -1.09
CA LEU A 341 -1.11 0.89 -1.77
C LEU A 341 -1.03 1.10 -3.30
N MET A 342 -2.09 1.66 -3.90
CA MET A 342 -2.11 2.02 -5.33
C MET A 342 -0.96 2.95 -5.73
N ARG A 343 -0.56 3.90 -4.87
CA ARG A 343 0.51 4.85 -5.15
C ARG A 343 1.90 4.23 -4.99
N HIS A 344 2.13 3.34 -4.03
CA HIS A 344 3.38 2.56 -3.92
C HIS A 344 3.62 1.75 -5.19
N ALA A 345 2.61 1.02 -5.67
CA ALA A 345 2.68 0.25 -6.91
C ALA A 345 2.92 1.12 -8.15
N LEU A 346 2.16 2.21 -8.32
CA LEU A 346 2.28 3.11 -9.46
C LEU A 346 3.65 3.80 -9.54
N VAL A 347 4.17 4.31 -8.41
CA VAL A 347 5.49 4.96 -8.35
C VAL A 347 6.61 3.95 -8.61
N ARG A 348 6.52 2.74 -8.03
CA ARG A 348 7.43 1.63 -8.32
C ARG A 348 7.49 1.34 -9.82
N PHE A 349 6.33 1.11 -10.45
CA PHE A 349 6.25 0.80 -11.87
C PHE A 349 6.75 1.95 -12.75
N ALA A 350 6.34 3.19 -12.48
CA ALA A 350 6.77 4.38 -13.22
C ALA A 350 8.30 4.55 -13.21
N ARG A 351 8.95 4.33 -12.05
CA ARG A 351 10.42 4.33 -11.96
C ARG A 351 11.08 3.18 -12.75
N ARG A 352 10.43 2.02 -12.89
CA ARG A 352 10.98 0.90 -13.71
C ARG A 352 10.92 1.17 -15.21
N ILE A 353 9.86 1.81 -15.68
CA ILE A 353 9.73 2.17 -17.10
C ILE A 353 10.48 3.49 -17.44
N GLY A 354 10.80 4.29 -16.41
CA GLY A 354 11.57 5.53 -16.53
C GLY A 354 10.72 6.79 -16.76
N VAL A 355 9.45 6.77 -16.36
CA VAL A 355 8.57 7.96 -16.37
C VAL A 355 8.77 8.74 -15.07
N ASP A 356 8.93 10.07 -15.17
CA ASP A 356 9.08 10.95 -14.01
C ASP A 356 7.72 11.19 -13.35
N LEU A 357 7.43 10.32 -12.37
CA LEU A 357 6.22 10.36 -11.55
C LEU A 357 6.63 10.39 -10.07
N SER A 358 6.30 11.50 -9.42
CA SER A 358 6.60 11.77 -8.01
C SER A 358 5.32 11.81 -7.17
N TRP A 359 5.43 11.45 -5.89
CA TRP A 359 4.33 11.45 -4.93
C TRP A 359 4.76 12.20 -3.66
N TYR A 360 3.90 13.10 -3.20
CA TYR A 360 4.13 13.96 -2.03
C TYR A 360 2.98 13.84 -1.03
N VAL A 361 3.32 13.93 0.25
CA VAL A 361 2.39 13.97 1.38
C VAL A 361 2.72 15.16 2.30
N PRO A 362 1.72 15.81 2.92
CA PRO A 362 1.98 16.88 3.88
C PRO A 362 2.67 16.32 5.14
N LYS A 363 3.28 17.20 5.94
CA LYS A 363 3.68 16.78 7.29
C LYS A 363 2.44 16.44 8.13
N PRO A 364 2.43 15.29 8.82
CA PRO A 364 1.26 14.83 9.56
C PRO A 364 0.92 15.80 10.69
N LEU A 365 -0.36 16.14 10.81
CA LEU A 365 -0.91 16.95 11.89
C LEU A 365 -2.17 16.25 12.41
N PRO A 366 -2.13 15.58 13.59
CA PRO A 366 -3.22 14.71 14.06
C PRO A 366 -4.59 15.40 14.15
N SER A 367 -4.64 16.70 14.47
CA SER A 367 -5.90 17.46 14.48
C SER A 367 -6.51 17.62 13.08
N ALA A 368 -5.70 17.94 12.06
CA ALA A 368 -6.16 18.05 10.67
C ALA A 368 -6.54 16.68 10.09
N LEU A 369 -5.79 15.61 10.42
CA LEU A 369 -6.15 14.24 10.03
C LEU A 369 -7.50 13.82 10.62
N ARG A 370 -7.77 14.13 11.89
CA ARG A 370 -9.07 13.87 12.53
C ARG A 370 -10.23 14.64 11.85
N ILE A 371 -10.04 15.92 11.53
CA ILE A 371 -11.07 16.72 10.84
C ILE A 371 -11.34 16.15 9.43
N THR A 372 -10.29 15.79 8.69
CA THR A 372 -10.44 15.24 7.33
C THR A 372 -11.03 13.82 7.32
N LYS A 373 -10.80 13.01 8.36
CA LYS A 373 -11.52 11.74 8.60
C LYS A 373 -13.01 11.97 8.90
N ASN A 374 -13.37 12.98 9.69
CA ASN A 374 -14.77 13.37 9.90
C ASN A 374 -15.45 13.79 8.58
N ILE A 375 -14.77 14.61 7.77
CA ILE A 375 -15.23 15.00 6.41
C ILE A 375 -15.50 13.76 5.54
N HIS A 376 -14.56 12.82 5.51
CA HIS A 376 -14.67 11.55 4.77
C HIS A 376 -15.89 10.72 5.21
N ASN A 377 -16.09 10.55 6.53
CA ASN A 377 -17.18 9.75 7.09
C ASN A 377 -18.56 10.40 6.87
N VAL A 378 -18.65 11.73 6.93
CA VAL A 378 -19.90 12.44 6.61
C VAL A 378 -20.25 12.30 5.13
N LEU A 379 -19.31 12.50 4.20
CA LEU A 379 -19.58 12.38 2.75
C LEU A 379 -20.09 10.99 2.33
N GLN A 380 -19.64 9.94 3.01
CA GLN A 380 -20.12 8.56 2.81
C GLN A 380 -21.46 8.26 3.49
N GLY A 381 -21.91 9.13 4.41
CA GLY A 381 -23.16 8.94 5.15
C GLY A 381 -23.05 7.91 6.29
N VAL A 382 -21.84 7.61 6.75
CA VAL A 382 -21.59 6.69 7.89
C VAL A 382 -21.49 7.42 9.23
N SER A 383 -21.36 8.75 9.21
CA SER A 383 -21.47 9.62 10.40
C SER A 383 -22.92 9.84 10.85
N PRO A 384 -23.17 10.10 12.15
CA PRO A 384 -24.48 10.54 12.64
C PRO A 384 -25.01 11.77 11.88
N PRO A 385 -26.32 11.85 11.55
CA PRO A 385 -26.88 12.98 10.79
C PRO A 385 -26.74 14.36 11.45
N SER A 386 -26.42 14.41 12.74
CA SER A 386 -26.13 15.62 13.53
C SER A 386 -24.67 16.08 13.45
N GLN A 387 -23.74 15.24 12.99
CA GLN A 387 -22.33 15.62 12.86
C GLN A 387 -22.19 16.76 11.84
N ARG A 388 -21.41 17.79 12.18
CA ARG A 388 -21.05 18.94 11.33
C ARG A 388 -19.56 19.23 11.54
N ILE A 389 -18.98 19.98 10.61
CA ILE A 389 -17.59 20.46 10.68
C ILE A 389 -17.64 21.98 10.85
N THR A 390 -17.02 22.54 11.89
CA THR A 390 -17.16 23.97 12.18
C THR A 390 -16.35 24.83 11.18
N PRO A 391 -16.68 26.14 11.03
CA PRO A 391 -15.87 27.05 10.22
C PRO A 391 -14.40 27.11 10.65
N GLU A 392 -14.11 26.96 11.94
CA GLU A 392 -12.76 26.92 12.50
C GLU A 392 -12.03 25.65 12.10
N GLU A 393 -12.69 24.49 12.12
CA GLU A 393 -12.14 23.21 11.64
C GLU A 393 -11.86 23.26 10.13
N LYS A 394 -12.82 23.77 9.33
CA LYS A 394 -12.64 24.02 7.88
C LYS A 394 -11.43 24.91 7.61
N LYS A 395 -11.27 26.00 8.38
CA LYS A 395 -10.14 26.93 8.31
C LYS A 395 -8.82 26.28 8.73
N ALA A 396 -8.82 25.43 9.75
CA ALA A 396 -7.63 24.72 10.22
C ALA A 396 -7.08 23.76 9.15
N VAL A 397 -7.96 23.05 8.42
CA VAL A 397 -7.57 22.19 7.29
C VAL A 397 -6.95 23.02 6.16
N ILE A 398 -7.59 24.13 5.75
CA ILE A 398 -7.02 25.04 4.73
C ILE A 398 -5.65 25.57 5.17
N HIS A 399 -5.52 26.01 6.43
CA HIS A 399 -4.27 26.54 6.95
C HIS A 399 -3.14 25.49 6.91
N TRP A 400 -3.40 24.27 7.38
CA TRP A 400 -2.43 23.16 7.33
C TRP A 400 -1.96 22.83 5.90
N ILE A 401 -2.88 22.76 4.93
CA ILE A 401 -2.52 22.56 3.51
C ILE A 401 -1.67 23.73 3.01
N THR A 402 -2.06 24.96 3.33
CA THR A 402 -1.40 26.19 2.89
C THR A 402 0.02 26.31 3.44
N GLU A 403 0.24 26.02 4.73
CA GLU A 403 1.57 26.03 5.33
C GLU A 403 2.49 24.98 4.71
N ASN A 404 1.99 23.75 4.47
CA ASN A 404 2.77 22.72 3.78
C ASN A 404 3.12 23.14 2.36
N ALA A 405 2.17 23.74 1.62
CA ALA A 405 2.40 24.24 0.28
C ALA A 405 3.52 25.28 0.23
N TYR A 406 3.45 26.35 1.03
CA TYR A 406 4.49 27.38 1.05
C TYR A 406 5.85 26.87 1.55
N ARG A 407 5.86 26.01 2.57
CA ARG A 407 7.11 25.57 3.20
C ARG A 407 7.86 24.49 2.42
N TYR A 408 7.16 23.68 1.62
CA TYR A 408 7.73 22.49 0.99
C TYR A 408 7.52 22.37 -0.52
N TRP A 409 6.44 22.93 -1.06
CA TRP A 409 6.02 22.62 -2.44
C TRP A 409 6.14 23.81 -3.40
N LEU A 410 6.03 25.03 -2.88
CA LEU A 410 6.27 26.32 -3.56
C LEU A 410 7.66 26.91 -3.24
N SER A 411 8.47 26.23 -2.41
CA SER A 411 9.88 26.57 -2.21
C SER A 411 10.70 26.23 -3.46
N GLU A 412 11.83 26.90 -3.68
CA GLU A 412 12.72 26.78 -4.86
C GLU A 412 12.90 25.33 -5.39
N SER A 413 12.74 25.11 -6.71
CA SER A 413 12.68 23.77 -7.33
C SER A 413 11.59 22.84 -6.77
N GLY A 414 10.52 23.38 -6.18
CA GLY A 414 9.43 22.62 -5.61
C GLY A 414 8.51 22.04 -6.69
N PRO A 415 7.77 20.96 -6.41
CA PRO A 415 6.84 20.36 -7.39
C PRO A 415 5.76 21.34 -7.88
N LEU A 416 5.47 22.41 -7.11
CA LEU A 416 4.50 23.44 -7.46
C LEU A 416 5.13 24.76 -7.95
N CYS A 417 6.44 24.85 -8.15
CA CYS A 417 7.05 25.92 -8.93
C CYS A 417 6.58 25.87 -10.41
N PRO A 418 6.85 26.91 -11.22
CA PRO A 418 6.77 26.83 -12.69
C PRO A 418 7.55 25.64 -13.27
N VAL A 419 7.19 25.21 -14.48
CA VAL A 419 7.78 24.03 -15.14
C VAL A 419 9.24 24.29 -15.53
N GLU A 420 9.53 25.55 -15.84
CA GLU A 420 10.84 26.12 -16.19
C GLU A 420 11.81 26.07 -14.99
N GLU A 421 11.27 26.15 -13.77
CA GLU A 421 12.00 26.07 -12.49
C GLU A 421 12.10 24.63 -11.95
N GLY A 422 11.69 23.63 -12.75
CA GLY A 422 11.71 22.21 -12.36
C GLY A 422 10.40 21.68 -11.79
N GLY A 423 9.36 22.51 -11.62
CA GLY A 423 8.04 22.08 -11.15
C GLY A 423 7.37 21.04 -12.04
N ALA A 424 6.35 20.35 -11.53
CA ALA A 424 5.65 19.32 -12.29
C ALA A 424 4.75 19.92 -13.39
N HIS A 425 4.61 19.19 -14.50
CA HIS A 425 3.81 19.58 -15.66
C HIS A 425 2.31 19.33 -15.42
N VAL A 426 1.99 18.21 -14.74
CA VAL A 426 0.61 17.81 -14.42
C VAL A 426 0.53 17.48 -12.94
N ILE A 427 -0.45 18.06 -12.26
CA ILE A 427 -0.71 17.84 -10.82
C ILE A 427 -1.95 16.98 -10.65
N ILE A 428 -1.87 15.98 -9.75
CA ILE A 428 -3.01 15.17 -9.33
C ILE A 428 -3.21 15.35 -7.83
N ILE A 429 -4.45 15.67 -7.44
CA ILE A 429 -4.88 15.78 -6.05
C ILE A 429 -5.78 14.58 -5.73
N ASP A 430 -5.32 13.71 -4.83
CA ASP A 430 -6.11 12.57 -4.33
C ASP A 430 -6.96 12.98 -3.12
N ASP A 431 -8.24 12.61 -3.20
CA ASP A 431 -9.26 12.60 -2.14
C ASP A 431 -9.60 13.95 -1.46
N PRO A 432 -10.71 13.99 -0.67
CA PRO A 432 -11.22 15.24 -0.07
C PRO A 432 -10.33 15.93 0.96
N GLN A 433 -9.17 15.38 1.34
CA GLN A 433 -8.32 15.98 2.39
C GLN A 433 -7.43 17.11 1.84
N MET A 434 -7.08 17.09 0.55
CA MET A 434 -6.14 18.01 -0.10
C MET A 434 -6.71 19.08 -1.09
N PRO A 435 -8.03 19.21 -1.39
CA PRO A 435 -8.52 20.19 -2.38
C PRO A 435 -8.13 21.65 -2.15
N GLY A 436 -7.86 22.06 -0.91
CA GLY A 436 -7.37 23.42 -0.60
C GLY A 436 -6.06 23.80 -1.29
N LEU A 437 -5.36 22.83 -1.88
CA LEU A 437 -4.17 23.07 -2.72
C LEU A 437 -4.51 23.57 -4.13
N ILE A 438 -5.69 23.23 -4.67
CA ILE A 438 -6.10 23.55 -6.05
C ILE A 438 -6.15 25.08 -6.30
N PRO A 439 -6.80 25.92 -5.45
CA PRO A 439 -6.78 27.37 -5.64
C PRO A 439 -5.38 27.98 -5.53
N LEU A 440 -4.51 27.41 -4.68
CA LEU A 440 -3.11 27.85 -4.56
C LEU A 440 -2.35 27.55 -5.86
N ILE A 441 -2.45 26.33 -6.40
CA ILE A 441 -1.83 25.97 -7.68
C ILE A 441 -2.32 26.88 -8.81
N LYS A 442 -3.64 27.08 -8.92
CA LYS A 442 -4.22 27.95 -9.96
C LYS A 442 -3.92 29.44 -9.76
N ARG A 443 -3.47 29.87 -8.57
CA ARG A 443 -2.97 31.22 -8.32
C ARG A 443 -1.52 31.41 -8.78
N PHE A 444 -0.64 30.44 -8.52
CA PHE A 444 0.79 30.54 -8.87
C PHE A 444 1.07 30.10 -10.32
N THR A 445 0.35 29.10 -10.82
CA THR A 445 0.45 28.56 -12.18
C THR A 445 -0.96 28.34 -12.75
N PRO A 446 -1.65 29.39 -13.22
CA PRO A 446 -3.06 29.30 -13.64
C PRO A 446 -3.30 28.26 -14.74
N ASP A 447 -2.36 28.17 -15.68
CA ASP A 447 -2.47 27.34 -16.87
C ASP A 447 -1.88 25.93 -16.70
N ARG A 448 -1.46 25.56 -15.47
CA ARG A 448 -1.03 24.19 -15.18
C ARG A 448 -2.25 23.27 -15.03
N PRO A 449 -2.28 22.10 -15.71
CA PRO A 449 -3.29 21.07 -15.48
C PRO A 449 -3.30 20.54 -14.05
N VAL A 450 -4.47 20.55 -13.42
CA VAL A 450 -4.76 20.01 -12.10
C VAL A 450 -5.95 19.05 -12.21
N LEU A 451 -5.70 17.77 -11.93
CA LEU A 451 -6.71 16.71 -11.98
C LEU A 451 -7.10 16.34 -10.55
N TYR A 452 -8.39 16.38 -10.22
CA TYR A 452 -8.89 15.91 -8.93
C TYR A 452 -9.35 14.46 -9.06
N ARG A 453 -8.91 13.59 -8.15
CA ARG A 453 -9.28 12.18 -8.09
C ARG A 453 -9.98 11.87 -6.76
N SER A 454 -11.22 11.41 -6.83
CA SER A 454 -11.93 10.86 -5.67
C SER A 454 -11.92 9.33 -5.69
N HIS A 455 -11.59 8.72 -4.55
CA HIS A 455 -11.63 7.26 -4.32
C HIS A 455 -12.72 6.86 -3.31
N ILE A 456 -13.61 7.78 -2.92
CA ILE A 456 -14.66 7.55 -1.93
C ILE A 456 -16.06 7.56 -2.56
N GLN A 457 -17.00 6.87 -1.91
CA GLN A 457 -18.42 7.03 -2.20
C GLN A 457 -18.90 8.39 -1.67
N ILE A 458 -19.15 9.36 -2.56
CA ILE A 458 -19.84 10.60 -2.19
C ILE A 458 -21.34 10.37 -2.37
N ARG A 459 -22.12 10.53 -1.30
CA ARG A 459 -23.59 10.38 -1.31
C ARG A 459 -24.26 11.55 -2.04
N SER A 460 -24.25 11.52 -3.38
CA SER A 460 -24.86 12.54 -4.24
C SER A 460 -26.34 12.81 -3.91
N ASP A 461 -27.06 11.79 -3.46
CA ASP A 461 -28.47 11.85 -3.01
C ASP A 461 -28.68 12.61 -1.68
N LEU A 462 -27.64 12.68 -0.84
CA LEU A 462 -27.62 13.48 0.39
C LEU A 462 -27.06 14.88 0.10
N VAL A 463 -26.02 14.99 -0.73
CA VAL A 463 -25.47 16.28 -1.21
C VAL A 463 -26.54 17.12 -1.93
N ALA A 464 -27.51 16.49 -2.60
CA ALA A 464 -28.66 17.18 -3.21
C ALA A 464 -29.73 17.68 -2.20
N ARG A 465 -29.48 17.56 -0.88
CA ARG A 465 -30.37 18.03 0.18
C ARG A 465 -29.65 19.10 0.99
N ASP A 466 -29.98 20.37 0.77
CA ASP A 466 -29.30 21.54 1.34
C ASP A 466 -29.20 21.53 2.88
N SER A 467 -30.15 20.88 3.57
CA SER A 467 -30.16 20.75 5.05
C SER A 467 -29.23 19.66 5.60
N SER A 468 -28.61 18.85 4.73
CA SER A 468 -27.75 17.73 5.12
C SER A 468 -26.35 18.19 5.56
N ALA A 469 -25.66 17.33 6.32
CA ALA A 469 -24.25 17.54 6.63
C ALA A 469 -23.36 17.44 5.37
N GLN A 470 -23.80 16.61 4.42
CA GLN A 470 -23.12 16.31 3.16
C GLN A 470 -23.10 17.52 2.24
N ALA A 471 -24.19 18.29 2.16
CA ALA A 471 -24.28 19.51 1.36
C ALA A 471 -23.27 20.58 1.84
N ASP A 472 -23.26 20.91 3.15
CA ASP A 472 -22.36 21.90 3.76
C ASP A 472 -20.85 21.54 3.61
N ILE A 473 -20.52 20.25 3.69
CA ILE A 473 -19.15 19.78 3.47
C ILE A 473 -18.81 19.75 1.98
N TRP A 474 -19.75 19.32 1.13
CA TRP A 474 -19.53 19.32 -0.31
C TRP A 474 -19.40 20.72 -0.87
N GLU A 475 -20.19 21.70 -0.44
CA GLU A 475 -20.04 23.11 -0.82
C GLU A 475 -18.65 23.63 -0.49
N PHE A 476 -18.18 23.39 0.74
CA PHE A 476 -16.83 23.73 1.18
C PHE A 476 -15.74 23.12 0.29
N LEU A 477 -15.85 21.83 -0.05
CA LEU A 477 -14.86 21.15 -0.90
C LEU A 477 -14.96 21.60 -2.36
N TRP A 478 -16.17 21.64 -2.91
CA TRP A 478 -16.47 22.01 -4.29
C TRP A 478 -16.03 23.44 -4.61
N SER A 479 -16.10 24.36 -3.63
CA SER A 479 -15.55 25.71 -3.76
C SER A 479 -14.09 25.73 -4.24
N ASN A 480 -13.32 24.70 -3.86
CA ASN A 480 -11.93 24.46 -4.27
C ASN A 480 -11.83 23.52 -5.49
N ILE A 481 -12.57 22.40 -5.50
CA ILE A 481 -12.49 21.35 -6.53
C ILE A 481 -12.96 21.85 -7.91
N GLN A 482 -13.92 22.78 -7.98
CA GLN A 482 -14.44 23.32 -9.25
C GLN A 482 -13.35 23.93 -10.16
N LEU A 483 -12.23 24.38 -9.56
CA LEU A 483 -11.07 24.95 -10.24
C LEU A 483 -10.14 23.88 -10.86
N ALA A 484 -10.36 22.59 -10.60
CA ALA A 484 -9.67 21.51 -11.30
C ALA A 484 -10.14 21.42 -12.76
N ASP A 485 -9.24 21.01 -13.65
CA ASP A 485 -9.51 20.89 -15.07
C ASP A 485 -10.26 19.57 -15.39
N MET A 486 -10.11 18.55 -14.53
CA MET A 486 -10.79 17.26 -14.62
C MET A 486 -11.23 16.74 -13.24
N TYR A 487 -12.37 16.06 -13.20
CA TYR A 487 -12.87 15.32 -12.03
C TYR A 487 -12.88 13.83 -12.36
N ILE A 488 -12.11 13.02 -11.62
CA ILE A 488 -11.95 11.59 -11.86
C ILE A 488 -12.59 10.81 -10.71
N SER A 489 -13.58 9.97 -11.01
CA SER A 489 -14.30 9.16 -10.03
C SER A 489 -14.09 7.65 -10.26
N HIS A 490 -14.47 6.83 -9.30
CA HIS A 490 -14.78 5.43 -9.59
C HIS A 490 -15.91 5.34 -10.63
N PRO A 491 -15.97 4.27 -11.45
CA PRO A 491 -16.97 4.04 -12.51
C PRO A 491 -18.41 3.78 -12.00
N ILE A 492 -18.89 4.65 -11.11
CA ILE A 492 -20.17 4.57 -10.42
C ILE A 492 -20.76 5.99 -10.46
N PRO A 493 -21.64 6.32 -11.43
CA PRO A 493 -22.12 7.69 -11.64
C PRO A 493 -22.80 8.32 -10.43
N ALA A 494 -23.39 7.50 -9.55
CA ALA A 494 -24.01 7.93 -8.29
C ALA A 494 -23.01 8.58 -7.31
N PHE A 495 -21.70 8.34 -7.45
CA PHE A 495 -20.67 8.96 -6.61
C PHE A 495 -20.24 10.34 -7.11
N VAL A 496 -20.77 10.81 -8.25
CA VAL A 496 -20.47 12.11 -8.83
C VAL A 496 -21.60 13.08 -8.49
N PRO A 497 -21.38 14.08 -7.62
CA PRO A 497 -22.41 15.06 -7.25
C PRO A 497 -22.95 15.82 -8.47
N HIS A 498 -24.23 16.17 -8.42
CA HIS A 498 -24.93 16.88 -9.51
C HIS A 498 -24.30 18.24 -9.85
N THR A 499 -23.54 18.86 -8.94
CA THR A 499 -22.83 20.13 -9.19
C THR A 499 -21.58 19.97 -10.06
N VAL A 500 -21.07 18.75 -10.27
CA VAL A 500 -19.88 18.48 -11.09
C VAL A 500 -20.29 18.49 -12.57
N PRO A 501 -19.71 19.36 -13.43
CA PRO A 501 -20.02 19.40 -14.85
C PRO A 501 -19.63 18.08 -15.53
N ARG A 502 -20.61 17.35 -16.08
CA ARG A 502 -20.40 16.01 -16.68
C ARG A 502 -19.34 16.00 -17.79
N ALA A 503 -19.17 17.10 -18.52
CA ALA A 503 -18.09 17.27 -19.50
C ALA A 503 -16.67 17.11 -18.91
N LYS A 504 -16.46 17.44 -17.63
CA LYS A 504 -15.18 17.28 -16.91
C LYS A 504 -15.01 15.91 -16.23
N VAL A 505 -16.03 15.05 -16.22
CA VAL A 505 -16.05 13.80 -15.45
C VAL A 505 -15.41 12.67 -16.26
N ALA A 506 -14.44 11.97 -15.67
CA ALA A 506 -13.85 10.74 -16.19
C ALA A 506 -13.96 9.60 -15.17
N TYR A 507 -14.03 8.36 -15.66
CA TYR A 507 -14.08 7.16 -14.82
C TYR A 507 -12.79 6.34 -14.84
N LEU A 508 -12.36 5.89 -13.66
CA LEU A 508 -11.19 5.05 -13.44
C LEU A 508 -11.42 4.16 -12.20
N PRO A 509 -11.32 2.82 -12.28
CA PRO A 509 -11.49 1.92 -11.13
C PRO A 509 -10.41 2.14 -10.05
N ALA A 510 -10.53 1.45 -8.91
CA ALA A 510 -9.37 1.23 -8.04
C ALA A 510 -8.55 0.05 -8.57
N THR A 511 -7.29 -0.06 -8.19
CA THR A 511 -6.36 -1.08 -8.71
C THR A 511 -5.51 -1.68 -7.60
N THR A 512 -4.84 -2.80 -7.88
CA THR A 512 -3.82 -3.42 -7.01
C THR A 512 -2.58 -3.84 -7.83
N ASP A 513 -1.54 -4.37 -7.17
CA ASP A 513 -0.33 -4.88 -7.82
C ASP A 513 -0.24 -6.39 -7.63
N TRP A 514 -0.33 -7.13 -8.74
CA TRP A 514 -0.23 -8.59 -8.76
C TRP A 514 1.14 -9.12 -8.35
N LEU A 515 2.15 -8.24 -8.19
CA LEU A 515 3.52 -8.58 -7.83
C LEU A 515 3.94 -8.07 -6.44
N ASP A 516 3.05 -7.43 -5.68
CA ASP A 516 3.33 -6.98 -4.32
C ASP A 516 2.99 -8.05 -3.26
N GLY A 517 3.12 -7.70 -1.98
CA GLY A 517 2.90 -8.64 -0.88
C GLY A 517 1.46 -9.17 -0.79
N LEU A 518 0.47 -8.39 -1.24
CA LEU A 518 -0.96 -8.71 -1.12
C LEU A 518 -1.40 -9.80 -2.10
N ASN A 519 -0.74 -9.91 -3.26
CA ASN A 519 -1.25 -10.72 -4.37
C ASN A 519 -0.24 -11.69 -4.99
N LYS A 520 1.07 -11.45 -4.84
CA LYS A 520 2.06 -12.32 -5.50
C LYS A 520 1.91 -13.77 -5.03
N PRO A 521 2.25 -14.76 -5.89
CA PRO A 521 2.30 -16.15 -5.45
C PRO A 521 3.19 -16.35 -4.21
N LEU A 522 2.72 -17.19 -3.29
CA LEU A 522 3.46 -17.62 -2.10
C LEU A 522 3.63 -19.13 -2.13
N ARG A 523 4.83 -19.63 -1.84
CA ARG A 523 5.08 -21.06 -1.64
C ARG A 523 4.43 -21.52 -0.34
N ASP A 524 4.12 -22.81 -0.24
CA ASP A 524 3.56 -23.40 0.98
C ASP A 524 4.45 -23.21 2.23
N TRP A 525 5.77 -23.09 2.06
CA TRP A 525 6.69 -22.75 3.16
C TRP A 525 6.48 -21.33 3.71
N ASP A 526 6.20 -20.37 2.83
CA ASP A 526 5.97 -18.97 3.19
C ASP A 526 4.55 -18.78 3.74
N VAL A 527 3.56 -19.45 3.12
CA VAL A 527 2.19 -19.62 3.63
C VAL A 527 2.19 -20.17 5.05
N GLY A 528 2.95 -21.23 5.32
CA GLY A 528 3.06 -21.81 6.66
C GLY A 528 3.64 -20.84 7.68
N TYR A 529 4.63 -20.03 7.28
CA TYR A 529 5.19 -18.98 8.13
C TYR A 529 4.15 -17.92 8.53
N TYR A 530 3.41 -17.36 7.56
CA TYR A 530 2.40 -16.35 7.85
C TYR A 530 1.18 -16.92 8.59
N GLY A 531 0.78 -18.16 8.28
CA GLY A 531 -0.22 -18.90 9.04
C GLY A 531 0.19 -19.12 10.50
N SER A 532 1.45 -19.45 10.77
CA SER A 532 1.97 -19.55 12.14
C SER A 532 1.97 -18.22 12.89
N ILE A 533 2.18 -17.09 12.19
CA ILE A 533 2.04 -15.75 12.76
C ILE A 533 0.57 -15.49 13.13
N TYR A 534 -0.37 -15.87 12.25
CA TYR A 534 -1.80 -15.74 12.52
C TYR A 534 -2.22 -16.54 13.75
N ASN A 535 -1.91 -17.84 13.80
CA ASN A 535 -2.27 -18.70 14.94
C ASN A 535 -1.58 -18.25 16.23
N ALA A 536 -0.31 -17.82 16.19
CA ALA A 536 0.36 -17.25 17.35
C ALA A 536 -0.33 -15.98 17.88
N SER A 537 -0.83 -15.12 16.99
CA SER A 537 -1.63 -13.94 17.36
C SER A 537 -2.99 -14.32 17.94
N CYS A 538 -3.67 -15.34 17.38
CA CYS A 538 -4.93 -15.86 17.92
C CYS A 538 -4.73 -16.42 19.33
N HIS A 539 -3.74 -17.30 19.52
CA HIS A 539 -3.37 -17.87 20.82
C HIS A 539 -3.05 -16.81 21.88
N ALA A 540 -2.35 -15.74 21.48
CA ALA A 540 -2.01 -14.61 22.34
C ALA A 540 -3.24 -13.80 22.78
N GLN A 541 -4.22 -13.65 21.88
CA GLN A 541 -5.48 -12.94 22.14
C GLN A 541 -6.60 -13.83 22.70
N LYS A 542 -6.35 -15.14 22.90
CA LYS A 542 -7.35 -16.16 23.27
C LYS A 542 -8.53 -16.26 22.29
N MET A 543 -8.21 -16.05 21.01
CA MET A 543 -9.10 -16.26 19.87
C MET A 543 -8.85 -17.63 19.23
N THR A 544 -9.86 -18.16 18.54
CA THR A 544 -9.79 -19.42 17.78
C THR A 544 -8.66 -19.41 16.74
N GLU A 545 -7.84 -20.45 16.76
CA GLU A 545 -6.76 -20.68 15.79
C GLU A 545 -7.30 -21.38 14.52
N LEU A 546 -6.63 -21.18 13.37
CA LEU A 546 -7.01 -21.84 12.11
C LEU A 546 -6.35 -23.22 12.00
N HIS A 547 -7.16 -24.25 11.77
CA HIS A 547 -6.73 -25.63 11.59
C HIS A 547 -6.46 -25.96 10.11
N TRP A 548 -5.91 -25.01 9.35
CA TRP A 548 -5.65 -25.18 7.92
C TRP A 548 -4.36 -26.00 7.66
N PRO A 549 -4.33 -26.94 6.69
CA PRO A 549 -5.37 -27.29 5.72
C PRO A 549 -6.37 -28.37 6.17
N ALA A 550 -6.26 -28.89 7.41
CA ALA A 550 -7.11 -29.98 7.90
C ALA A 550 -8.60 -29.60 8.02
N ARG A 551 -8.91 -28.30 8.09
CA ARG A 551 -10.27 -27.74 8.07
C ARG A 551 -10.33 -26.55 7.11
N LYS A 552 -11.37 -26.51 6.27
CA LYS A 552 -11.66 -25.36 5.39
C LYS A 552 -12.05 -24.13 6.23
N TYR A 553 -11.95 -22.92 5.65
CA TYR A 553 -12.48 -21.71 6.28
C TYR A 553 -13.11 -20.73 5.28
N ILE A 554 -14.05 -19.95 5.78
CA ILE A 554 -14.69 -18.79 5.14
C ILE A 554 -14.04 -17.53 5.73
N ILE A 555 -13.81 -16.49 4.92
CA ILE A 555 -13.17 -15.26 5.40
C ILE A 555 -13.85 -13.99 4.90
N GLN A 556 -13.96 -12.97 5.75
CA GLN A 556 -14.09 -11.58 5.32
C GLN A 556 -12.86 -10.78 5.78
N ILE A 557 -12.13 -10.18 4.82
CA ILE A 557 -11.05 -9.24 5.14
C ILE A 557 -11.54 -7.80 5.02
N ALA A 558 -11.81 -7.16 6.15
CA ALA A 558 -12.31 -5.79 6.21
C ALA A 558 -11.85 -5.08 7.49
N ARG A 559 -11.81 -3.74 7.46
CA ARG A 559 -11.79 -2.95 8.71
C ARG A 559 -13.03 -3.29 9.52
N LEU A 560 -12.90 -3.32 10.84
CA LEU A 560 -14.05 -3.44 11.74
C LEU A 560 -14.80 -2.10 11.77
N ASP A 561 -15.62 -1.89 10.75
CA ASP A 561 -16.31 -0.64 10.42
C ASP A 561 -17.79 -0.98 10.16
N PRO A 562 -18.76 -0.17 10.64
CA PRO A 562 -20.19 -0.49 10.49
C PRO A 562 -20.66 -0.66 9.04
N SER A 563 -19.96 -0.05 8.07
CA SER A 563 -20.25 -0.19 6.63
C SER A 563 -19.89 -1.54 6.04
N LYS A 564 -19.11 -2.38 6.74
CA LYS A 564 -18.56 -3.64 6.20
C LYS A 564 -19.46 -4.87 6.45
N GLY A 565 -20.69 -4.67 6.93
CA GLY A 565 -21.71 -5.73 7.02
C GLY A 565 -21.36 -6.91 7.93
N ILE A 566 -20.45 -6.71 8.89
CA ILE A 566 -19.96 -7.76 9.80
C ILE A 566 -21.10 -8.48 10.54
N PRO A 567 -22.17 -7.80 11.02
CA PRO A 567 -23.31 -8.50 11.61
C PRO A 567 -23.98 -9.50 10.67
N THR A 568 -24.11 -9.14 9.38
CA THR A 568 -24.66 -10.04 8.36
C THR A 568 -23.77 -11.26 8.16
N VAL A 569 -22.44 -11.15 8.28
CA VAL A 569 -21.53 -12.30 8.19
C VAL A 569 -21.78 -13.30 9.33
N VAL A 570 -21.91 -12.82 10.57
CA VAL A 570 -22.18 -13.68 11.74
C VAL A 570 -23.51 -14.41 11.58
N ASP A 571 -24.58 -13.69 11.24
CA ASP A 571 -25.91 -14.27 11.03
C ASP A 571 -25.93 -15.29 9.86
N SER A 572 -25.20 -14.99 8.77
CA SER A 572 -25.07 -15.90 7.61
C SER A 572 -24.36 -17.19 7.97
N TYR A 573 -23.29 -17.10 8.76
CA TYR A 573 -22.51 -18.25 9.17
C TYR A 573 -23.27 -19.12 10.18
N ALA A 574 -23.98 -18.52 11.14
CA ALA A 574 -24.86 -19.24 12.06
C ALA A 574 -25.95 -20.03 11.31
N GLU A 575 -26.63 -19.40 10.35
CA GLU A 575 -27.64 -20.08 9.51
C GLU A 575 -27.03 -21.18 8.62
N PHE A 576 -25.89 -20.93 7.99
CA PHE A 576 -25.18 -21.94 7.20
C PHE A 576 -24.81 -23.16 8.07
N ARG A 577 -24.30 -22.94 9.29
CA ARG A 577 -23.97 -24.03 10.23
C ARG A 577 -25.19 -24.80 10.69
N ARG A 578 -26.30 -24.12 10.97
CA ARG A 578 -27.61 -24.75 11.26
C ARG A 578 -28.11 -25.60 10.07
N GLN A 579 -27.87 -25.16 8.83
CA GLN A 579 -28.19 -25.95 7.64
C GLN A 579 -27.27 -27.17 7.49
N CYS A 580 -25.97 -27.05 7.81
CA CYS A 580 -25.05 -28.20 7.84
C CYS A 580 -25.48 -29.27 8.84
N GLU A 581 -25.91 -28.88 10.04
CA GLU A 581 -26.42 -29.80 11.06
C GLU A 581 -27.68 -30.54 10.60
N VAL A 582 -28.62 -29.83 9.98
CA VAL A 582 -29.84 -30.44 9.40
C VAL A 582 -29.53 -31.39 8.23
N ALA A 583 -28.41 -31.18 7.53
CA ALA A 583 -27.94 -32.00 6.42
C ALA A 583 -26.92 -33.09 6.82
N ASP A 584 -26.62 -33.26 8.11
CA ASP A 584 -25.62 -34.21 8.66
C ASP A 584 -24.20 -34.02 8.07
N ILE A 585 -23.81 -32.76 7.81
CA ILE A 585 -22.49 -32.40 7.27
C ILE A 585 -21.50 -32.18 8.43
N GLY A 586 -20.61 -33.14 8.65
CA GLY A 586 -19.63 -33.10 9.75
C GLY A 586 -18.42 -32.18 9.52
N ASP A 587 -17.85 -32.13 8.31
CA ASP A 587 -16.67 -31.30 7.99
C ASP A 587 -17.07 -29.84 7.68
N THR A 588 -17.52 -29.14 8.72
CA THR A 588 -17.92 -27.74 8.64
C THR A 588 -16.70 -26.81 8.67
N PRO A 589 -16.66 -25.73 7.86
CA PRO A 589 -15.56 -24.77 7.89
C PRO A 589 -15.54 -23.93 9.17
N GLN A 590 -14.39 -23.29 9.41
CA GLN A 590 -14.25 -22.16 10.35
C GLN A 590 -14.65 -20.82 9.69
N LEU A 591 -14.91 -19.79 10.48
CA LEU A 591 -15.09 -18.40 10.02
C LEU A 591 -13.94 -17.51 10.48
N VAL A 592 -13.45 -16.64 9.59
CA VAL A 592 -12.47 -15.60 9.89
C VAL A 592 -13.06 -14.21 9.59
N LEU A 593 -13.02 -13.34 10.60
CA LEU A 593 -13.33 -11.92 10.49
C LEU A 593 -12.07 -11.13 10.86
N CYS A 594 -11.35 -10.59 9.89
CA CYS A 594 -10.09 -9.90 10.19
C CYS A 594 -9.79 -8.69 9.33
N GLY A 595 -8.93 -7.81 9.82
CA GLY A 595 -8.40 -6.70 9.03
C GLY A 595 -7.35 -5.90 9.78
N ASN A 596 -6.62 -5.07 9.03
CA ASN A 596 -5.55 -4.25 9.58
C ASN A 596 -6.13 -3.16 10.49
N GLN A 597 -5.48 -2.91 11.62
CA GLN A 597 -5.76 -1.73 12.44
C GLN A 597 -5.44 -0.45 11.65
N SER A 598 -6.33 0.53 11.72
CA SER A 598 -6.13 1.88 11.19
C SER A 598 -5.99 2.84 12.36
N VAL A 599 -4.85 3.53 12.45
CA VAL A 599 -4.57 4.52 13.51
C VAL A 599 -5.62 5.64 13.54
N ASP A 600 -6.21 5.95 12.38
CA ASP A 600 -7.21 7.00 12.20
C ASP A 600 -8.67 6.52 12.40
N ASP A 601 -8.90 5.36 13.02
CA ASP A 601 -10.22 4.71 13.09
C ASP A 601 -10.65 4.31 14.52
N PRO A 602 -11.19 5.25 15.32
CA PRO A 602 -11.52 5.03 16.72
C PRO A 602 -12.69 4.04 16.93
N ASP A 603 -13.57 3.90 15.94
CA ASP A 603 -14.77 3.07 16.04
C ASP A 603 -14.46 1.56 15.94
N SER A 604 -13.25 1.21 15.48
CA SER A 604 -12.79 -0.17 15.27
C SER A 604 -12.77 -1.06 16.52
N SER A 605 -12.69 -0.47 17.71
CA SER A 605 -12.82 -1.23 18.98
C SER A 605 -14.28 -1.48 19.34
N ILE A 606 -15.17 -0.51 19.07
CA ILE A 606 -16.61 -0.64 19.34
C ILE A 606 -17.22 -1.74 18.47
N VAL A 607 -16.88 -1.77 17.17
CA VAL A 607 -17.35 -2.80 16.24
C VAL A 607 -16.78 -4.18 16.59
N TYR A 608 -15.54 -4.25 17.10
CA TYR A 608 -14.95 -5.49 17.60
C TYR A 608 -15.75 -6.07 18.77
N ASP A 609 -16.02 -5.25 19.80
CA ASP A 609 -16.80 -5.69 20.97
C ASP A 609 -18.22 -6.10 20.56
N GLN A 610 -18.89 -5.31 19.73
CA GLN A 610 -20.22 -5.64 19.17
C GLN A 610 -20.24 -6.96 18.39
N THR A 611 -19.16 -7.29 17.66
CA THR A 611 -19.06 -8.54 16.91
C THR A 611 -18.98 -9.74 17.86
N LEU A 612 -18.20 -9.63 18.95
CA LEU A 612 -18.10 -10.68 19.95
C LEU A 612 -19.40 -10.84 20.75
N ASP A 613 -20.03 -9.75 21.16
CA ASP A 613 -21.34 -9.75 21.82
C ASP A 613 -22.41 -10.42 20.94
N GLN A 614 -22.42 -10.16 19.64
CA GLN A 614 -23.33 -10.81 18.69
C GLN A 614 -23.06 -12.32 18.60
N ILE A 615 -21.79 -12.76 18.46
CA ILE A 615 -21.44 -14.18 18.43
C ILE A 615 -21.90 -14.88 19.72
N MET A 616 -21.64 -14.27 20.89
CA MET A 616 -22.06 -14.79 22.20
C MET A 616 -23.59 -14.88 22.38
N SER A 617 -24.35 -14.07 21.63
CA SER A 617 -25.81 -14.00 21.71
C SER A 617 -26.51 -14.90 20.68
N VAL A 618 -26.00 -14.93 19.45
CA VAL A 618 -26.64 -15.59 18.29
C VAL A 618 -26.18 -17.04 18.15
N CYS A 619 -24.90 -17.33 18.37
CA CYS A 619 -24.31 -18.66 18.14
C CYS A 619 -23.12 -18.95 19.10
N PRO A 620 -23.33 -18.93 20.43
CA PRO A 620 -22.25 -19.14 21.41
C PRO A 620 -21.54 -20.51 21.28
N GLU A 621 -22.25 -21.53 20.80
CA GLU A 621 -21.70 -22.86 20.50
C GLU A 621 -20.68 -22.86 19.37
N LEU A 622 -20.77 -21.91 18.43
CA LEU A 622 -19.84 -21.77 17.29
C LEU A 622 -18.58 -20.96 17.62
N MET A 623 -18.43 -20.44 18.85
CA MET A 623 -17.31 -19.58 19.22
C MET A 623 -15.93 -20.23 18.98
N GLN A 624 -15.82 -21.54 19.18
CA GLN A 624 -14.60 -22.32 18.93
C GLN A 624 -14.26 -22.51 17.44
N ASP A 625 -15.16 -22.05 16.55
CA ASP A 625 -15.03 -22.14 15.10
C ASP A 625 -14.93 -20.76 14.44
N ILE A 626 -15.02 -19.66 15.20
CA ILE A 626 -14.97 -18.28 14.70
C ILE A 626 -13.74 -17.57 15.25
N SER A 627 -12.97 -16.93 14.37
CA SER A 627 -11.81 -16.11 14.72
C SER A 627 -12.01 -14.66 14.31
N VAL A 628 -12.06 -13.75 15.29
CA VAL A 628 -12.22 -12.30 15.08
C VAL A 628 -10.89 -11.60 15.42
N MET A 629 -10.17 -11.08 14.42
CA MET A 629 -8.77 -10.66 14.57
C MET A 629 -8.48 -9.27 14.02
N ARG A 630 -8.02 -8.36 14.89
CA ARG A 630 -7.46 -7.06 14.51
C ARG A 630 -5.96 -7.21 14.26
N LEU A 631 -5.59 -7.33 12.99
CA LEU A 631 -4.22 -7.66 12.56
C LEU A 631 -3.32 -6.41 12.50
N ASP A 632 -2.03 -6.63 12.72
CA ASP A 632 -0.99 -5.65 12.38
C ASP A 632 -0.81 -5.58 10.85
N PRO A 633 -0.39 -4.44 10.28
CA PRO A 633 -0.17 -4.31 8.84
C PRO A 633 0.89 -5.30 8.31
N ASN A 634 0.45 -6.32 7.59
CA ASN A 634 1.29 -7.33 6.95
C ASN A 634 0.60 -7.88 5.68
N ASP A 635 1.12 -7.49 4.53
CA ASP A 635 0.47 -7.75 3.24
C ASP A 635 0.46 -9.24 2.87
N GLN A 636 1.60 -9.93 3.06
CA GLN A 636 1.69 -11.38 2.80
C GLN A 636 0.84 -12.23 3.76
N LEU A 637 0.57 -11.74 4.98
CA LEU A 637 -0.38 -12.38 5.88
C LEU A 637 -1.81 -12.29 5.30
N LEU A 638 -2.24 -11.12 4.83
CA LEU A 638 -3.55 -10.99 4.18
C LEU A 638 -3.66 -11.84 2.91
N ASN A 639 -2.59 -11.88 2.09
CA ASN A 639 -2.46 -12.76 0.93
C ASN A 639 -2.63 -14.24 1.31
N THR A 640 -1.92 -14.69 2.36
CA THR A 640 -2.01 -16.06 2.88
C THR A 640 -3.44 -16.42 3.30
N LEU A 641 -4.13 -15.49 3.99
CA LEU A 641 -5.49 -15.70 4.47
C LEU A 641 -6.55 -15.64 3.35
N ILE A 642 -6.34 -14.85 2.29
CA ILE A 642 -7.24 -14.84 1.13
C ILE A 642 -6.99 -16.07 0.26
N SER A 643 -5.74 -16.29 -0.17
CA SER A 643 -5.39 -17.32 -1.16
C SER A 643 -5.62 -18.76 -0.69
N LYS A 644 -5.70 -18.99 0.62
CA LYS A 644 -5.96 -20.32 1.21
C LYS A 644 -7.37 -20.48 1.78
N ALA A 645 -8.22 -19.45 1.72
CA ALA A 645 -9.63 -19.57 2.06
C ALA A 645 -10.39 -20.49 1.08
N HIS A 646 -11.50 -21.07 1.52
CA HIS A 646 -12.42 -21.76 0.61
C HIS A 646 -13.31 -20.74 -0.11
N VAL A 647 -14.00 -19.89 0.65
CA VAL A 647 -14.88 -18.83 0.15
C VAL A 647 -14.52 -17.50 0.80
N VAL A 648 -14.52 -16.43 0.02
CA VAL A 648 -14.36 -15.05 0.53
C VAL A 648 -15.72 -14.36 0.57
N LEU A 649 -15.98 -13.63 1.65
CA LEU A 649 -17.16 -12.80 1.83
C LEU A 649 -16.77 -11.32 1.70
N GLN A 650 -17.65 -10.54 1.08
CA GLN A 650 -17.57 -9.08 1.09
C GLN A 650 -18.97 -8.48 1.20
N LEU A 651 -19.53 -8.46 2.41
CA LEU A 651 -20.94 -8.12 2.66
C LEU A 651 -21.18 -6.64 2.97
N SER A 652 -20.36 -5.73 2.43
CA SER A 652 -20.45 -4.28 2.68
C SER A 652 -21.86 -3.72 2.41
N THR A 653 -22.35 -2.83 3.28
CA THR A 653 -23.61 -2.09 3.07
C THR A 653 -23.39 -0.79 2.28
N SER A 654 -22.18 -0.24 2.34
CA SER A 654 -21.75 0.94 1.59
C SER A 654 -20.28 0.73 1.20
N GLU A 655 -19.90 1.11 -0.02
CA GLU A 655 -18.57 0.78 -0.54
C GLU A 655 -18.11 1.73 -1.64
N GLY A 656 -16.79 1.95 -1.75
CA GLY A 656 -16.17 2.60 -2.90
C GLY A 656 -16.11 1.65 -4.10
N PHE A 657 -14.91 1.18 -4.45
CA PHE A 657 -14.71 0.09 -5.40
C PHE A 657 -14.55 -1.29 -4.71
N GLU A 658 -13.85 -1.31 -3.57
CA GLU A 658 -13.36 -2.49 -2.84
C GLU A 658 -12.53 -3.46 -3.69
N VAL A 659 -11.21 -3.30 -3.61
CA VAL A 659 -10.27 -4.08 -4.41
C VAL A 659 -10.08 -5.49 -3.82
N LYS A 660 -10.42 -5.72 -2.54
CA LYS A 660 -10.34 -7.06 -1.92
C LYS A 660 -11.13 -8.13 -2.68
N VAL A 661 -12.18 -7.73 -3.41
CA VAL A 661 -12.93 -8.61 -4.32
C VAL A 661 -12.06 -9.05 -5.50
N SER A 662 -11.41 -8.12 -6.21
CA SER A 662 -10.45 -8.45 -7.28
C SER A 662 -9.29 -9.32 -6.79
N GLU A 663 -8.78 -9.06 -5.58
CA GLU A 663 -7.68 -9.83 -4.97
C GLU A 663 -8.09 -11.28 -4.65
N ALA A 664 -9.30 -11.47 -4.11
CA ALA A 664 -9.89 -12.79 -3.89
C ALA A 664 -10.12 -13.55 -5.21
N LEU A 665 -10.67 -12.86 -6.22
CA LEU A 665 -10.89 -13.45 -7.54
C LEU A 665 -9.56 -13.86 -8.19
N HIS A 666 -8.53 -12.99 -8.15
CA HIS A 666 -7.19 -13.28 -8.67
C HIS A 666 -6.56 -14.50 -8.00
N ALA A 667 -6.76 -14.68 -6.69
CA ALA A 667 -6.35 -15.87 -5.95
C ALA A 667 -7.21 -17.14 -6.24
N GLY A 668 -8.13 -17.06 -7.20
CA GLY A 668 -9.05 -18.14 -7.57
C GLY A 668 -10.01 -18.52 -6.45
N ARG A 669 -10.46 -17.54 -5.65
CA ARG A 669 -11.44 -17.76 -4.58
C ARG A 669 -12.82 -17.30 -5.04
N PRO A 670 -13.85 -18.16 -5.03
CA PRO A 670 -15.23 -17.73 -5.14
C PRO A 670 -15.58 -16.67 -4.09
N VAL A 671 -16.26 -15.60 -4.52
CA VAL A 671 -16.67 -14.50 -3.63
C VAL A 671 -18.20 -14.48 -3.49
N VAL A 672 -18.71 -14.43 -2.26
CA VAL A 672 -20.12 -14.06 -2.00
C VAL A 672 -20.13 -12.62 -1.49
N ALA A 673 -20.73 -11.72 -2.27
CA ALA A 673 -20.63 -10.29 -2.05
C ALA A 673 -21.97 -9.58 -2.19
N THR A 674 -22.08 -8.39 -1.60
CA THR A 674 -23.26 -7.54 -1.74
C THR A 674 -23.22 -6.69 -3.01
N LYS A 675 -24.40 -6.26 -3.47
CA LYS A 675 -24.54 -5.29 -4.58
C LYS A 675 -24.19 -3.83 -4.19
N ALA A 676 -23.24 -3.63 -3.27
CA ALA A 676 -22.84 -2.31 -2.80
C ALA A 676 -21.71 -1.71 -3.66
N GLY A 677 -21.84 -0.41 -3.99
CA GLY A 677 -20.79 0.36 -4.65
C GLY A 677 -20.28 -0.28 -5.95
N GLY A 678 -18.95 -0.43 -6.05
CA GLY A 678 -18.27 -1.03 -7.21
C GLY A 678 -18.09 -2.53 -7.17
N ILE A 679 -18.62 -3.24 -6.17
CA ILE A 679 -18.49 -4.70 -6.08
C ILE A 679 -19.13 -5.42 -7.30
N PRO A 680 -20.33 -5.02 -7.80
CA PRO A 680 -20.92 -5.59 -9.00
C PRO A 680 -20.13 -5.40 -10.30
N LEU A 681 -19.09 -4.55 -10.31
CA LEU A 681 -18.21 -4.40 -11.47
C LEU A 681 -17.20 -5.55 -11.57
N GLN A 682 -16.92 -6.23 -10.46
CA GLN A 682 -15.88 -7.25 -10.32
C GLN A 682 -16.48 -8.67 -10.29
N VAL A 683 -17.62 -8.83 -9.61
CA VAL A 683 -18.31 -10.13 -9.50
C VAL A 683 -19.28 -10.31 -10.66
N LYS A 684 -19.03 -11.34 -11.48
CA LYS A 684 -19.96 -11.88 -12.45
C LYS A 684 -20.84 -12.91 -11.74
N ASP A 685 -22.07 -12.51 -11.43
CA ASP A 685 -22.99 -13.33 -10.64
C ASP A 685 -23.19 -14.73 -11.24
N SER A 686 -23.15 -15.74 -10.37
CA SER A 686 -23.20 -17.17 -10.69
C SER A 686 -22.08 -17.68 -11.62
N ILE A 687 -21.07 -16.87 -11.94
CA ILE A 687 -19.92 -17.26 -12.80
C ILE A 687 -18.62 -17.31 -12.01
N ASN A 688 -18.22 -16.21 -11.35
CA ASN A 688 -17.00 -16.14 -10.53
C ASN A 688 -17.27 -15.85 -9.04
N GLY A 689 -18.55 -15.64 -8.68
CA GLY A 689 -19.04 -15.38 -7.34
C GLY A 689 -20.56 -15.23 -7.35
N PHE A 690 -21.12 -14.79 -6.22
CA PHE A 690 -22.56 -14.53 -6.07
C PHE A 690 -22.80 -13.10 -5.54
N LEU A 691 -23.83 -12.43 -6.08
CA LEU A 691 -24.25 -11.08 -5.70
C LEU A 691 -25.59 -11.06 -4.95
N VAL A 692 -25.52 -10.79 -3.64
CA VAL A 692 -26.69 -10.69 -2.75
C VAL A 692 -27.10 -9.24 -2.46
N GLU A 693 -28.31 -9.03 -1.94
CA GLU A 693 -28.70 -7.71 -1.41
C GLU A 693 -28.04 -7.45 -0.03
N PRO A 694 -27.66 -6.19 0.29
CA PRO A 694 -27.16 -5.85 1.62
C PRO A 694 -28.10 -6.28 2.75
N GLY A 695 -27.59 -7.13 3.65
CA GLY A 695 -28.33 -7.65 4.80
C GLY A 695 -29.07 -8.99 4.58
N ASP A 696 -29.08 -9.54 3.37
CA ASP A 696 -29.69 -10.86 3.10
C ASP A 696 -28.77 -12.03 3.51
N TRP A 697 -28.66 -12.25 4.82
CA TRP A 697 -27.88 -13.34 5.39
C TRP A 697 -28.38 -14.75 4.99
N ARG A 698 -29.65 -14.88 4.58
CA ARG A 698 -30.21 -16.17 4.15
C ARG A 698 -29.72 -16.55 2.76
N ALA A 699 -29.68 -15.59 1.84
CA ALA A 699 -29.07 -15.79 0.52
C ALA A 699 -27.59 -16.17 0.67
N VAL A 700 -26.83 -15.45 1.51
CA VAL A 700 -25.41 -15.77 1.77
C VAL A 700 -25.27 -17.19 2.32
N ALA A 701 -26.05 -17.59 3.32
CA ALA A 701 -26.00 -18.94 3.88
C ALA A 701 -26.30 -20.03 2.83
N HIS A 702 -27.28 -19.78 1.94
CA HIS A 702 -27.59 -20.67 0.83
C HIS A 702 -26.44 -20.78 -0.19
N HIS A 703 -25.83 -19.66 -0.58
CA HIS A 703 -24.67 -19.68 -1.48
C HIS A 703 -23.44 -20.36 -0.86
N LEU A 704 -23.22 -20.19 0.46
CA LEU A 704 -22.22 -20.96 1.21
C LEU A 704 -22.55 -22.46 1.16
N MET A 705 -23.78 -22.87 1.43
CA MET A 705 -24.18 -24.28 1.33
C MET A 705 -23.89 -24.85 -0.06
N ASN A 706 -24.24 -24.13 -1.14
CA ASN A 706 -23.97 -24.55 -2.50
C ASN A 706 -22.46 -24.70 -2.77
N LEU A 707 -21.64 -23.73 -2.35
CA LEU A 707 -20.17 -23.77 -2.55
C LEU A 707 -19.46 -24.86 -1.73
N PHE A 708 -20.02 -25.26 -0.59
CA PHE A 708 -19.45 -26.31 0.27
C PHE A 708 -19.94 -27.73 -0.04
N THR A 709 -21.06 -27.89 -0.76
CA THR A 709 -21.66 -29.20 -1.08
C THR A 709 -21.64 -29.58 -2.56
N ASN A 710 -21.27 -28.65 -3.45
CA ASN A 710 -21.16 -28.88 -4.88
C ASN A 710 -19.74 -28.54 -5.37
N ASP A 711 -18.87 -29.56 -5.37
CA ASP A 711 -17.47 -29.42 -5.79
C ASP A 711 -17.35 -28.99 -7.26
N ASP A 712 -18.23 -29.46 -8.16
CA ASP A 712 -18.24 -29.04 -9.57
C ASP A 712 -18.54 -27.54 -9.71
N LEU A 713 -19.51 -27.01 -8.95
CA LEU A 713 -19.79 -25.57 -8.90
C LEU A 713 -18.59 -24.80 -8.35
N TYR A 714 -17.97 -25.30 -7.27
CA TYR A 714 -16.82 -24.67 -6.65
C TYR A 714 -15.63 -24.57 -7.60
N GLU A 715 -15.24 -25.66 -8.27
CA GLU A 715 -14.09 -25.69 -9.17
C GLU A 715 -14.33 -24.84 -10.44
N ASN A 716 -15.53 -24.89 -11.02
CA ASN A 716 -15.89 -24.02 -12.15
C ASN A 716 -15.81 -22.54 -11.76
N MET A 717 -16.34 -22.16 -10.59
CA MET A 717 -16.32 -20.78 -10.10
C MET A 717 -14.92 -20.31 -9.67
N SER A 718 -14.13 -21.19 -9.07
CA SER A 718 -12.70 -20.98 -8.71
C SER A 718 -11.84 -20.74 -9.95
N ASN A 719 -12.04 -21.52 -11.01
CA ASN A 719 -11.37 -21.33 -12.29
C ASN A 719 -11.79 -20.00 -12.95
N ALA A 720 -13.09 -19.72 -13.04
CA ALA A 720 -13.60 -18.47 -13.60
C ALA A 720 -13.17 -17.23 -12.81
N ALA A 721 -13.04 -17.34 -11.49
CA ALA A 721 -12.44 -16.30 -10.65
C ALA A 721 -10.99 -16.04 -11.04
N ARG A 722 -10.16 -17.10 -11.10
CA ARG A 722 -8.72 -17.02 -11.40
C ARG A 722 -8.42 -16.42 -12.77
N THR A 723 -9.22 -16.77 -13.79
CA THR A 723 -8.97 -16.34 -15.18
C THR A 723 -9.79 -15.14 -15.63
N GLY A 724 -10.83 -14.75 -14.88
CA GLY A 724 -11.81 -13.73 -15.27
C GLY A 724 -11.57 -12.33 -14.70
N VAL A 725 -10.41 -12.07 -14.08
CA VAL A 725 -10.04 -10.73 -13.59
C VAL A 725 -9.58 -9.87 -14.77
N SER A 726 -10.21 -8.72 -14.97
CA SER A 726 -9.85 -7.78 -16.04
C SER A 726 -8.52 -7.08 -15.77
N ASP A 727 -7.74 -6.84 -16.83
CA ASP A 727 -6.54 -6.00 -16.83
C ASP A 727 -6.77 -4.63 -16.17
N GLU A 728 -7.99 -4.08 -16.24
CA GLU A 728 -8.33 -2.72 -15.79
C GLU A 728 -8.08 -2.46 -14.30
N VAL A 729 -8.08 -3.50 -13.45
CA VAL A 729 -7.79 -3.39 -12.01
C VAL A 729 -6.32 -3.64 -11.66
N GLY A 730 -5.46 -3.86 -12.66
CA GLY A 730 -4.01 -4.06 -12.50
C GLY A 730 -3.19 -2.77 -12.56
N THR A 731 -1.97 -2.83 -12.00
CA THR A 731 -1.05 -1.67 -11.93
C THR A 731 -0.60 -1.15 -13.30
N VAL A 732 -0.45 -2.02 -14.32
CA VAL A 732 -0.10 -1.57 -15.69
C VAL A 732 -1.22 -0.71 -16.30
N SER A 733 -2.49 -1.08 -16.08
CA SER A 733 -3.65 -0.31 -16.53
C SER A 733 -3.84 1.00 -15.76
N ASN A 734 -3.57 1.00 -14.46
CA ASN A 734 -3.48 2.24 -13.67
C ASN A 734 -2.45 3.20 -14.29
N ALA A 735 -1.25 2.69 -14.59
CA ALA A 735 -0.18 3.48 -15.20
C ALA A 735 -0.53 3.98 -16.61
N LEU A 736 -1.10 3.13 -17.47
CA LEU A 736 -1.65 3.51 -18.78
C LEU A 736 -2.57 4.72 -18.68
N CYS A 737 -3.57 4.66 -17.79
CA CYS A 737 -4.53 5.73 -17.61
C CYS A 737 -3.88 7.06 -17.18
N TRP A 738 -2.97 7.03 -16.20
CA TRP A 738 -2.25 8.25 -15.78
C TRP A 738 -1.28 8.75 -16.84
N PHE A 739 -0.63 7.87 -17.60
CA PHE A 739 0.29 8.25 -18.65
C PHE A 739 -0.43 8.89 -19.85
N TYR A 740 -1.58 8.33 -20.23
CA TYR A 740 -2.50 8.91 -21.21
C TYR A 740 -2.94 10.31 -20.80
N LEU A 741 -3.50 10.47 -19.59
CA LEU A 741 -3.97 11.75 -19.09
C LEU A 741 -2.85 12.78 -19.00
N ALA A 742 -1.69 12.41 -18.48
CA ALA A 742 -0.53 13.31 -18.40
C ALA A 742 -0.05 13.75 -19.78
N SER A 743 -0.03 12.84 -20.76
CA SER A 743 0.29 13.20 -22.15
C SER A 743 -0.75 14.16 -22.74
N LYS A 744 -2.04 13.88 -22.56
CA LYS A 744 -3.13 14.69 -23.13
C LYS A 744 -3.17 16.09 -22.58
N TRP A 745 -3.03 16.24 -21.27
CA TRP A 745 -3.03 17.55 -20.62
C TRP A 745 -1.76 18.36 -20.94
N THR A 746 -0.64 17.71 -21.21
CA THR A 746 0.56 18.37 -21.72
C THR A 746 0.39 18.87 -23.17
N ASP A 747 -0.27 18.09 -24.03
CA ASP A 747 -0.49 18.47 -25.44
C ASP A 747 -1.56 19.56 -25.61
N LEU A 748 -2.67 19.45 -24.88
CA LEU A 748 -3.84 20.32 -25.00
C LEU A 748 -3.74 21.59 -24.13
N GLY A 749 -3.14 21.49 -22.95
CA GLY A 749 -3.13 22.59 -21.97
C GLY A 749 -4.52 22.88 -21.39
N THR A 750 -4.67 24.05 -20.77
CA THR A 750 -5.95 24.58 -20.29
C THR A 750 -6.67 25.40 -21.38
N GLU A 751 -7.98 25.63 -21.23
CA GLU A 751 -8.86 26.24 -22.26
C GLU A 751 -8.42 27.63 -22.79
N LYS A 752 -7.49 28.31 -22.12
CA LYS A 752 -7.21 29.73 -22.33
C LYS A 752 -6.33 30.07 -23.55
N TYR A 753 -5.78 29.07 -24.25
CA TYR A 753 -4.87 29.27 -25.40
C TYR A 753 -5.42 28.77 -26.74
N GLY A 754 -6.75 28.77 -26.93
CA GLY A 754 -7.38 28.41 -28.21
C GLY A 754 -7.27 26.92 -28.57
N LYS A 755 -6.77 26.09 -27.66
CA LYS A 755 -6.87 24.63 -27.69
C LYS A 755 -8.06 24.20 -26.84
N THR A 756 -8.89 23.31 -27.38
CA THR A 756 -10.00 22.71 -26.64
C THR A 756 -9.43 21.84 -25.53
N ALA A 757 -9.79 22.11 -24.27
CA ALA A 757 -9.42 21.23 -23.16
C ALA A 757 -10.03 19.83 -23.33
N LEU A 758 -9.40 18.82 -22.71
CA LEU A 758 -9.93 17.47 -22.74
C LEU A 758 -11.28 17.43 -21.99
N GLN A 759 -12.35 17.09 -22.69
CA GLN A 759 -13.68 16.85 -22.13
C GLN A 759 -14.00 15.34 -22.21
N PRO A 760 -13.79 14.56 -21.14
CA PRO A 760 -14.04 13.12 -21.16
C PRO A 760 -15.53 12.78 -21.30
N ASN A 761 -16.45 13.65 -20.91
CA ASN A 761 -17.89 13.43 -21.03
C ASN A 761 -18.38 12.09 -20.42
N GLU A 762 -17.99 11.81 -19.18
CA GLU A 762 -18.33 10.59 -18.42
C GLU A 762 -17.77 9.29 -19.03
N ARG A 763 -16.70 9.38 -19.83
CA ARG A 763 -16.01 8.22 -20.38
C ARG A 763 -14.94 7.66 -19.46
N TRP A 764 -14.64 6.37 -19.65
CA TRP A 764 -13.56 5.69 -18.95
C TRP A 764 -12.21 6.11 -19.53
N VAL A 765 -11.23 6.36 -18.65
CA VAL A 765 -9.88 6.80 -19.05
C VAL A 765 -9.19 5.73 -19.89
N TYR A 766 -9.38 4.47 -19.52
CA TYR A 766 -8.79 3.30 -20.20
C TYR A 766 -9.30 3.18 -21.65
N ASP A 767 -10.61 3.33 -21.86
CA ASP A 767 -11.24 3.29 -23.20
C ASP A 767 -10.73 4.43 -24.09
N MET A 768 -10.68 5.66 -23.55
CA MET A 768 -10.18 6.82 -24.29
C MET A 768 -8.70 6.66 -24.71
N ALA A 769 -7.88 6.03 -23.87
CA ALA A 769 -6.47 5.76 -24.16
C ALA A 769 -6.31 4.69 -25.25
N ARG A 770 -7.09 3.60 -25.18
CA ARG A 770 -7.06 2.51 -26.16
C ARG A 770 -7.60 2.91 -27.53
N GLU A 771 -8.67 3.69 -27.57
CA GLU A 771 -9.21 4.22 -28.83
C GLU A 771 -8.22 5.13 -29.56
N GLU A 772 -7.55 6.05 -28.85
CA GLU A 772 -6.57 6.94 -29.49
C GLU A 772 -5.30 6.18 -29.92
N ALA A 773 -4.86 5.19 -29.15
CA ALA A 773 -3.80 4.27 -29.56
C ALA A 773 -4.20 3.30 -30.69
N ASN A 774 -5.48 3.30 -31.11
CA ASN A 774 -6.05 2.39 -32.09
C ASN A 774 -5.89 0.90 -31.70
N CYS A 775 -6.02 0.61 -30.41
CA CYS A 775 -5.91 -0.71 -29.79
C CYS A 775 -7.28 -1.15 -29.19
N PRO A 776 -8.29 -1.46 -30.03
CA PRO A 776 -9.63 -1.84 -29.56
C PRO A 776 -9.62 -3.11 -28.71
N TYR A 777 -10.73 -3.38 -28.02
CA TYR A 777 -10.93 -4.64 -27.31
C TYR A 777 -11.02 -5.83 -28.27
N SER A 778 -10.43 -6.97 -27.89
CA SER A 778 -10.71 -8.25 -28.56
C SER A 778 -12.04 -8.84 -28.05
N ALA A 779 -12.61 -9.81 -28.77
CA ALA A 779 -13.90 -10.40 -28.42
C ALA A 779 -13.86 -11.20 -27.09
N ASP A 780 -12.69 -11.78 -26.78
CA ASP A 780 -12.45 -12.66 -25.64
C ASP A 780 -11.74 -11.92 -24.47
N GLU A 781 -11.59 -10.59 -24.57
CA GLU A 781 -10.85 -9.78 -23.60
C GLU A 781 -11.70 -9.38 -22.39
N GLU A 782 -11.19 -9.68 -21.19
CA GLU A 782 -11.89 -9.40 -19.95
C GLU A 782 -11.93 -7.89 -19.62
N ARG A 783 -13.15 -7.36 -19.47
CA ARG A 783 -13.41 -5.92 -19.22
C ARG A 783 -14.48 -5.73 -18.16
N LEU A 784 -14.35 -4.66 -17.38
CA LEU A 784 -15.35 -4.27 -16.38
C LEU A 784 -16.65 -3.81 -17.08
N PRO A 785 -17.84 -4.12 -16.53
CA PRO A 785 -19.11 -3.85 -17.22
C PRO A 785 -19.41 -2.35 -17.34
N ARG A 786 -19.58 -1.87 -18.59
CA ARG A 786 -19.84 -0.45 -18.89
C ARG A 786 -21.29 0.00 -18.68
N CYS A 787 -22.24 -0.93 -18.55
CA CYS A 787 -23.67 -0.65 -18.37
C CYS A 787 -23.95 0.29 -17.18
N TYR A 788 -23.19 0.18 -16.07
CA TYR A 788 -23.30 1.05 -14.90
C TYR A 788 -22.98 2.53 -15.18
N THR A 789 -22.25 2.83 -16.25
CA THR A 789 -21.89 4.19 -16.70
C THR A 789 -22.63 4.63 -17.96
N GLU A 790 -23.11 3.68 -18.77
CA GLU A 790 -23.81 3.92 -20.04
C GLU A 790 -25.33 4.07 -19.88
N ALA A 791 -25.91 3.60 -18.78
CA ALA A 791 -27.35 3.68 -18.49
C ALA A 791 -27.83 5.13 -18.24
N LYS A 792 -28.00 5.89 -19.32
CA LYS A 792 -28.65 7.20 -19.32
C LYS A 792 -30.17 7.04 -19.42
N ASN A 793 -30.88 7.33 -18.32
CA ASN A 793 -32.33 7.56 -18.23
C ASN A 793 -33.24 6.66 -19.09
N THR A 794 -33.61 5.49 -18.56
CA THR A 794 -34.84 4.77 -18.97
C THR A 794 -36.01 4.95 -17.99
N ASP A 795 -35.94 5.93 -17.08
CA ASP A 795 -37.05 6.36 -16.22
C ASP A 795 -37.84 7.54 -16.81
N SER A 796 -38.23 7.43 -18.08
CA SER A 796 -39.10 8.41 -18.77
C SER A 796 -40.26 7.78 -19.54
N LEU A 797 -40.51 6.48 -19.34
CA LEU A 797 -41.65 5.74 -19.88
C LEU A 797 -42.22 4.82 -18.78
N GLY A 798 -43.29 5.25 -18.10
CA GLY A 798 -43.91 4.43 -17.04
C GLY A 798 -45.04 5.08 -16.23
N SER A 799 -45.28 6.39 -16.33
CA SER A 799 -46.39 7.06 -15.64
C SER A 799 -47.69 7.10 -16.48
N SER A 800 -48.20 5.93 -16.89
CA SER A 800 -49.56 5.81 -17.41
C SER A 800 -50.22 4.47 -17.03
N SER A 801 -51.43 4.57 -16.47
CA SER A 801 -52.36 3.48 -16.13
C SER A 801 -51.81 2.32 -15.30
N LEU A 802 -52.15 2.33 -14.00
CA LEU A 802 -53.03 1.30 -13.43
C LEU A 802 -53.78 1.90 -12.24
N SER A 803 -55.10 2.01 -12.41
CA SER A 803 -56.12 2.28 -11.40
C SER A 803 -56.56 0.99 -10.71
#